data_AF-A0A5K0WHI6-F1
#
_entry.id   AF-A0A5K0WHI6-F1
#
_cell.length_a   1.000
_cell.length_b   1.000
_cell.length_c   1.000
_cell.angle_alpha   90.00
_cell.angle_beta   90.00
_cell.angle_gamma   90.00
#
_symmetry.space_group_name_H-M   'P 1'
#
loop_
_entity.id
_entity.type
_entity.pdbx_description
1 polymer ?
#
loop_
_entity_poly.entity_id
_entity_poly.type
_entity_poly.pdbx_seq_one_letter_code
_entity_poly.pdbx_strand_id
1 'polypeptide(L)'
;MKLLKFGGTSLANAKKFLCVADIIEKKNKKEQIAIVLSAPAKITNYLATIIEKNTNNNEILKNVSLAENIFIELIKNIKKTQSFFAYEETKEKIEIEFKKLKKIINDIILINKCPENIQPIIISRGEILSVVIMKNILKSRNYRVTILDPVKYLLAIGNYLNSTVDIKESKKRIEKINIDQKNIILMPGFIAGNIKGEPVLLGRNGSDYSAAILAACINAHSCEIWTDVDGVFTSDPRIVSNTYLLESISYQEAMELAYFGAKVLHPRTIEPISQFQIPCFIKNTNNVDSRGTFIGEKKDSEKKILKGVTHLDNIVMFNISGSCLKDQGKTISRIFTLFSKKNINIILVTQSSSENKINFCTLEKDADHVSMIFQKEFKLEIKERLLSNLNIIKNLSILSVIGSNISQKYNIASKIFSSLGSLKINVLAIAQGSSNNSISVVIKRKNILKAVQNVHNRLFFKKKIMNVFLIGIGGVGKTLLRQILKQKDFLDQKNIKIKLRMIANSKKLLFSDRSISLNNWEEKFKQSKEKFNFEILNKLLKDNSNSKSVVIDCTSDDFLSKQYINFISSGFHVITSNKKANTNSLKYYNDIRTTVLKENKKFLYETNVGAGLPVINTLQNLFNTGDRIISFKGILSGSLSFIFGKLEEGMSLSESTKEAKKLGFTEPNPFDDLS
;
A
#
# COMPACT_ATOMS: atom_id res chain seq x y z
N MET A 1 16.85 20.10 -23.67
CA MET A 1 17.65 19.00 -23.11
C MET A 1 16.83 18.25 -22.07
N LYS A 2 16.85 16.92 -22.10
CA LYS A 2 16.26 16.04 -21.08
C LYS A 2 17.31 15.48 -20.14
N LEU A 3 16.91 15.21 -18.90
CA LEU A 3 17.72 14.46 -17.96
C LEU A 3 17.11 13.08 -17.68
N LEU A 4 17.92 12.03 -17.76
CA LEU A 4 17.55 10.64 -17.48
C LEU A 4 18.36 10.13 -16.29
N LYS A 5 17.72 9.47 -15.34
CA LYS A 5 18.41 8.78 -14.24
C LYS A 5 18.13 7.29 -14.31
N PHE A 6 19.15 6.45 -14.22
CA PHE A 6 18.99 5.00 -14.13
C PHE A 6 19.43 4.48 -12.75
N GLY A 7 18.51 3.84 -12.03
CA GLY A 7 18.80 3.23 -10.72
C GLY A 7 19.61 1.93 -10.81
N GLY A 8 20.11 1.44 -9.67
CA GLY A 8 21.00 0.27 -9.65
C GLY A 8 20.36 -1.02 -10.17
N THR A 9 19.05 -1.22 -9.98
CA THR A 9 18.30 -2.34 -10.59
C THR A 9 18.22 -2.25 -12.11
N SER A 10 18.24 -1.03 -12.64
CA SER A 10 18.32 -0.76 -14.09
C SER A 10 19.72 -0.98 -14.65
N LEU A 11 20.72 -1.17 -13.80
CA LEU A 11 22.13 -1.40 -14.13
C LEU A 11 22.64 -2.72 -13.52
N ALA A 12 21.76 -3.66 -13.22
CA ALA A 12 22.12 -4.86 -12.45
C ALA A 12 23.02 -5.85 -13.19
N ASN A 13 23.03 -5.85 -14.53
CA ASN A 13 23.79 -6.80 -15.35
C ASN A 13 24.01 -6.25 -16.78
N ALA A 14 24.79 -6.97 -17.59
CA ALA A 14 25.12 -6.60 -18.96
C ALA A 14 23.88 -6.31 -19.84
N LYS A 15 22.87 -7.20 -19.81
CA LYS A 15 21.62 -7.02 -20.58
C LYS A 15 20.92 -5.71 -20.21
N LYS A 16 20.91 -5.38 -18.92
CA LYS A 16 20.34 -4.14 -18.38
C LYS A 16 21.12 -2.90 -18.80
N PHE A 17 22.46 -2.94 -18.74
CA PHE A 17 23.30 -1.87 -19.27
C PHE A 17 23.04 -1.59 -20.77
N LEU A 18 22.91 -2.64 -21.58
CA LEU A 18 22.62 -2.49 -23.01
C LEU A 18 21.21 -1.94 -23.26
N CYS A 19 20.21 -2.42 -22.50
CA CYS A 19 18.85 -1.85 -22.54
C CYS A 19 18.85 -0.36 -22.18
N VAL A 20 19.63 0.06 -21.18
CA VAL A 20 19.79 1.48 -20.84
C VAL A 20 20.45 2.24 -22.00
N ALA A 21 21.48 1.69 -22.64
CA ALA A 21 22.09 2.30 -23.82
C ALA A 21 21.10 2.46 -24.98
N ASP A 22 20.20 1.49 -25.19
CA ASP A 22 19.14 1.57 -26.21
C ASP A 22 18.14 2.71 -25.90
N ILE A 23 17.77 2.89 -24.63
CA ILE A 23 16.90 3.99 -24.19
C ILE A 23 17.57 5.34 -24.43
N ILE A 24 18.85 5.46 -24.05
CA ILE A 24 19.67 6.67 -24.24
C ILE A 24 19.72 7.02 -25.73
N GLU A 25 20.06 6.06 -26.59
CA GLU A 25 20.14 6.24 -28.03
C GLU A 25 18.80 6.69 -28.64
N LYS A 26 17.69 6.02 -28.29
CA LYS A 26 16.35 6.38 -28.78
C LYS A 26 15.96 7.82 -28.40
N LYS A 27 16.39 8.29 -27.22
CA LYS A 27 16.09 9.65 -26.73
C LYS A 27 17.01 10.70 -27.32
N ASN A 28 18.30 10.39 -27.47
CA ASN A 28 19.30 11.30 -28.03
C ASN A 28 19.02 11.71 -29.48
N LYS A 29 18.31 10.86 -30.24
CA LYS A 29 17.85 11.19 -31.61
C LYS A 29 16.90 12.39 -31.68
N LYS A 30 16.24 12.77 -30.58
CA LYS A 30 15.26 13.87 -30.55
C LYS A 30 15.83 15.17 -30.01
N GLU A 31 16.69 15.09 -28.99
CA GLU A 31 17.35 16.23 -28.37
C GLU A 31 18.56 15.75 -27.57
N GLN A 32 19.48 16.67 -27.24
CA GLN A 32 20.59 16.37 -26.34
C GLN A 32 20.08 15.90 -24.97
N ILE A 33 20.76 14.91 -24.39
CA ILE A 33 20.41 14.31 -23.10
C ILE A 33 21.56 14.31 -22.11
N ALA A 34 21.21 14.47 -20.84
CA ALA A 34 22.09 14.25 -19.69
C ALA A 34 21.64 13.00 -18.93
N ILE A 35 22.59 12.20 -18.47
CA ILE A 35 22.33 10.93 -17.80
C ILE A 35 23.04 10.89 -16.45
N VAL A 36 22.28 10.50 -15.43
CA VAL A 36 22.79 10.20 -14.10
C VAL A 36 22.70 8.69 -13.85
N LEU A 37 23.82 8.08 -13.48
CA LEU A 37 23.89 6.63 -13.22
C LEU A 37 24.14 6.35 -11.73
N SER A 38 23.37 5.42 -11.17
CA SER A 38 23.68 4.78 -9.90
C SER A 38 24.75 3.68 -10.06
N ALA A 39 25.31 3.18 -8.97
CA ALA A 39 26.06 1.93 -8.99
C ALA A 39 25.17 0.73 -9.40
N PRO A 40 25.75 -0.37 -9.92
CA PRO A 40 25.00 -1.60 -10.18
C PRO A 40 24.37 -2.14 -8.88
N ALA A 41 23.24 -2.84 -9.02
CA ALA A 41 22.54 -3.41 -7.86
C ALA A 41 23.50 -4.15 -6.91
N LYS A 42 23.36 -3.90 -5.60
CA LYS A 42 24.17 -4.46 -4.49
C LYS A 42 25.59 -3.89 -4.32
N ILE A 43 26.20 -3.25 -5.33
CA ILE A 43 27.59 -2.75 -5.22
C ILE A 43 27.76 -1.73 -4.09
N THR A 44 26.87 -0.74 -4.00
CA THR A 44 26.91 0.26 -2.92
C THR A 44 26.81 -0.38 -1.54
N ASN A 45 26.04 -1.47 -1.40
CA ASN A 45 25.93 -2.19 -0.12
C ASN A 45 27.24 -2.88 0.24
N TYR A 46 27.87 -3.59 -0.71
CA TYR A 46 29.18 -4.19 -0.50
C TYR A 46 30.21 -3.12 -0.10
N LEU A 47 30.22 -1.97 -0.78
CA LEU A 47 31.13 -0.87 -0.46
C LEU A 47 30.82 -0.19 0.88
N ALA A 48 29.55 -0.13 1.29
CA ALA A 48 29.15 0.41 2.58
C ALA A 48 29.55 -0.51 3.75
N THR A 49 29.49 -1.84 3.58
CA THR A 49 29.91 -2.78 4.65
C THR A 49 31.39 -2.63 5.02
N ILE A 50 32.22 -2.13 4.11
CA ILE A 50 33.66 -1.87 4.34
C ILE A 50 33.89 -0.80 5.41
N ILE A 51 32.96 0.15 5.54
CA ILE A 51 33.10 1.30 6.45
C ILE A 51 32.32 1.12 7.76
N GLU A 52 31.58 0.01 7.91
CA GLU A 52 30.83 -0.29 9.12
C GLU A 52 31.77 -0.69 10.27
N LYS A 53 31.57 -0.10 11.45
CA LYS A 53 32.49 -0.21 12.61
C LYS A 53 32.64 -1.63 13.19
N ASN A 54 31.75 -2.56 12.85
CA ASN A 54 31.69 -3.90 13.44
C ASN A 54 32.03 -5.02 12.43
N THR A 55 32.57 -4.67 11.25
CA THR A 55 32.87 -5.65 10.19
C THR A 55 34.25 -6.26 10.41
N ASN A 56 34.37 -7.59 10.26
CA ASN A 56 35.65 -8.29 10.37
C ASN A 56 36.57 -7.96 9.17
N ASN A 57 37.87 -7.79 9.39
CA ASN A 57 38.88 -7.53 8.35
C ASN A 57 38.82 -8.52 7.17
N ASN A 58 38.60 -9.80 7.45
CA ASN A 58 38.45 -10.83 6.39
C ASN A 58 37.19 -10.61 5.54
N GLU A 59 36.12 -10.11 6.15
CA GLU A 59 34.87 -9.80 5.45
C GLU A 59 35.01 -8.54 4.59
N ILE A 60 35.74 -7.54 5.06
CA ILE A 60 36.09 -6.33 4.30
C ILE A 60 36.82 -6.69 3.00
N LEU A 61 37.90 -7.47 3.08
CA LEU A 61 38.69 -7.88 1.91
C LEU A 61 37.87 -8.74 0.93
N LYS A 62 36.99 -9.60 1.46
CA LYS A 62 36.08 -10.42 0.67
C LYS A 62 35.08 -9.55 -0.09
N ASN A 63 34.48 -8.54 0.54
CA ASN A 63 33.48 -7.68 -0.09
C ASN A 63 34.08 -6.80 -1.20
N VAL A 64 35.33 -6.34 -1.03
CA VAL A 64 36.06 -5.61 -2.09
C VAL A 64 36.28 -6.51 -3.30
N SER A 65 36.79 -7.72 -3.07
CA SER A 65 37.07 -8.68 -4.15
C SER A 65 35.78 -9.12 -4.86
N LEU A 66 34.67 -9.29 -4.12
CA LEU A 66 33.36 -9.56 -4.69
C LEU A 66 32.88 -8.40 -5.58
N ALA A 67 33.01 -7.16 -5.12
CA ALA A 67 32.62 -5.99 -5.91
C ALA A 67 33.44 -5.89 -7.21
N GLU A 68 34.76 -6.12 -7.14
CA GLU A 68 35.64 -6.16 -8.32
C GLU A 68 35.21 -7.24 -9.31
N ASN A 69 35.01 -8.48 -8.83
CA ASN A 69 34.59 -9.60 -9.66
C ASN A 69 33.25 -9.34 -10.36
N ILE A 70 32.29 -8.72 -9.68
CA ILE A 70 31.00 -8.34 -10.29
C ILE A 70 31.22 -7.39 -11.47
N PHE A 71 32.09 -6.39 -11.34
CA PHE A 71 32.40 -5.48 -12.44
C PHE A 71 33.09 -6.18 -13.61
N ILE A 72 34.08 -7.04 -13.33
CA ILE A 72 34.81 -7.81 -14.34
C ILE A 72 33.85 -8.76 -15.10
N GLU A 73 32.99 -9.47 -14.39
CA GLU A 73 32.00 -10.35 -15.01
C GLU A 73 31.01 -9.56 -15.87
N LEU A 74 30.59 -8.38 -15.39
CA LEU A 74 29.67 -7.50 -16.10
C LEU A 74 30.27 -7.01 -17.43
N ILE A 75 31.52 -6.51 -17.44
CA ILE A 75 32.17 -6.06 -18.68
C ILE A 75 32.49 -7.21 -19.64
N LYS A 76 32.80 -8.41 -19.11
CA LYS A 76 33.00 -9.62 -19.92
C LYS A 76 31.71 -10.01 -20.63
N ASN A 77 30.58 -9.96 -19.94
CA ASN A 77 29.27 -10.25 -20.53
C ASN A 77 28.79 -9.16 -21.51
N ILE A 78 29.15 -7.90 -21.28
CA ILE A 78 28.94 -6.81 -22.26
C ILE A 78 29.74 -7.10 -23.53
N LYS A 79 31.03 -7.43 -23.41
CA LYS A 79 31.91 -7.72 -24.56
C LYS A 79 31.38 -8.85 -25.45
N LYS A 80 30.76 -9.88 -24.85
CA LYS A 80 30.12 -10.98 -25.61
C LYS A 80 28.95 -10.51 -26.48
N THR A 81 28.28 -9.43 -26.10
CA THR A 81 27.02 -8.99 -26.73
C THR A 81 27.21 -7.75 -27.60
N GLN A 82 28.08 -6.83 -27.20
CA GLN A 82 28.33 -5.55 -27.87
C GLN A 82 29.65 -5.59 -28.64
N SER A 83 29.57 -5.57 -29.96
CA SER A 83 30.72 -5.42 -30.85
C SER A 83 31.43 -4.08 -30.60
N PHE A 84 32.74 -4.04 -30.86
CA PHE A 84 33.60 -2.85 -30.68
C PHE A 84 33.67 -2.28 -29.25
N PHE A 85 33.14 -2.97 -28.25
CA PHE A 85 33.34 -2.59 -26.86
C PHE A 85 34.83 -2.72 -26.47
N ALA A 86 35.38 -1.62 -25.94
CA ALA A 86 36.77 -1.47 -25.50
C ALA A 86 37.02 -2.21 -24.17
N TYR A 87 36.96 -3.55 -24.22
CA TYR A 87 37.03 -4.40 -23.02
C TYR A 87 38.33 -4.23 -22.24
N GLU A 88 39.49 -4.34 -22.89
CA GLU A 88 40.80 -4.24 -22.20
C GLU A 88 40.99 -2.87 -21.53
N GLU A 89 40.69 -1.77 -22.23
CA GLU A 89 40.74 -0.41 -21.66
C GLU A 89 39.79 -0.25 -20.45
N THR A 90 38.59 -0.84 -20.54
CA THR A 90 37.61 -0.78 -19.43
C THR A 90 38.08 -1.61 -18.24
N LYS A 91 38.62 -2.80 -18.51
CA LYS A 91 39.13 -3.72 -17.50
C LYS A 91 40.30 -3.11 -16.74
N GLU A 92 41.28 -2.57 -17.45
CA GLU A 92 42.45 -1.92 -16.86
C GLU A 92 42.04 -0.76 -15.93
N LYS A 93 41.07 0.07 -16.35
CA LYS A 93 40.53 1.15 -15.50
C LYS A 93 39.88 0.63 -14.23
N ILE A 94 39.10 -0.44 -14.31
CA ILE A 94 38.49 -1.07 -13.13
C ILE A 94 39.57 -1.59 -12.18
N GLU A 95 40.56 -2.33 -12.69
CA GLU A 95 41.65 -2.89 -11.91
C GLU A 95 42.49 -1.80 -11.23
N ILE A 96 42.78 -0.68 -11.93
CA ILE A 96 43.47 0.48 -11.35
C ILE A 96 42.66 1.09 -10.19
N GLU A 97 41.36 1.29 -10.37
CA GLU A 97 40.51 1.87 -9.32
C GLU A 97 40.37 0.93 -8.11
N PHE A 98 40.25 -0.38 -8.32
CA PHE A 98 40.23 -1.36 -7.23
C PHE A 98 41.59 -1.52 -6.55
N LYS A 99 42.70 -1.37 -7.27
CA LYS A 99 44.04 -1.34 -6.67
C LYS A 99 44.21 -0.14 -5.73
N LYS A 100 43.73 1.05 -6.14
CA LYS A 100 43.69 2.24 -5.27
C LYS A 100 42.80 1.99 -4.05
N LEU A 101 41.63 1.40 -4.26
CA LEU A 101 40.68 1.10 -3.19
C LEU A 101 41.27 0.13 -2.16
N LYS A 102 41.91 -0.96 -2.61
CA LYS A 102 42.60 -1.94 -1.76
C LYS A 102 43.70 -1.28 -0.91
N LYS A 103 44.45 -0.32 -1.46
CA LYS A 103 45.46 0.43 -0.69
C LYS A 103 44.81 1.22 0.45
N ILE A 104 43.77 2.00 0.15
CA ILE A 104 43.02 2.76 1.16
C ILE A 104 42.45 1.84 2.25
N ILE A 105 41.95 0.67 1.85
CA ILE A 105 41.35 -0.30 2.78
C ILE A 105 42.40 -0.94 3.68
N ASN A 106 43.59 -1.25 3.16
CA ASN A 106 44.70 -1.73 3.99
C ASN A 106 45.08 -0.70 5.04
N ASP A 107 45.14 0.60 4.67
CA ASP A 107 45.41 1.68 5.63
C ASP A 107 44.32 1.77 6.71
N ILE A 108 43.04 1.61 6.33
CA ILE A 108 41.91 1.59 7.27
C ILE A 108 41.99 0.40 8.24
N ILE A 109 42.36 -0.78 7.72
CA ILE A 109 42.51 -1.99 8.53
C ILE A 109 43.65 -1.82 9.55
N LEU A 110 44.77 -1.21 9.15
CA LEU A 110 45.90 -0.93 10.03
C LEU A 110 45.53 0.06 11.14
N ILE A 111 44.76 1.10 10.81
CA ILE A 111 44.37 2.17 11.75
C ILE A 111 43.13 1.76 12.60
N ASN A 112 42.44 0.68 12.22
CA ASN A 112 41.18 0.21 12.80
C ASN A 112 40.09 1.31 12.88
N LYS A 113 40.12 2.26 11.95
CA LYS A 113 39.18 3.38 11.88
C LYS A 113 39.14 3.96 10.47
N CYS A 114 37.93 4.13 9.91
CA CYS A 114 37.73 4.81 8.64
C CYS A 114 37.39 6.30 8.86
N PRO A 115 38.27 7.25 8.44
CA PRO A 115 37.96 8.68 8.52
C PRO A 115 36.74 9.05 7.68
N GLU A 116 35.93 10.01 8.14
CA GLU A 116 34.67 10.38 7.48
C GLU A 116 34.87 10.92 6.05
N ASN A 117 35.98 11.59 5.78
CA ASN A 117 36.31 12.11 4.44
C ASN A 117 36.73 11.03 3.44
N ILE A 118 37.12 9.85 3.92
CA ILE A 118 37.50 8.70 3.07
C ILE A 118 36.28 7.86 2.68
N GLN A 119 35.24 7.82 3.53
CA GLN A 119 34.04 7.03 3.27
C GLN A 119 33.36 7.35 1.93
N PRO A 120 33.18 8.62 1.51
CA PRO A 120 32.67 8.96 0.18
C PRO A 120 33.54 8.42 -0.95
N ILE A 121 34.87 8.42 -0.79
CA ILE A 121 35.82 7.92 -1.80
C ILE A 121 35.59 6.43 -2.06
N ILE A 122 35.31 5.66 -1.01
CA ILE A 122 35.05 4.21 -1.12
C ILE A 122 33.70 3.96 -1.77
N ILE A 123 32.63 4.55 -1.24
CA ILE A 123 31.26 4.21 -1.64
C ILE A 123 30.97 4.70 -3.07
N SER A 124 31.51 5.85 -3.46
CA SER A 124 31.31 6.46 -4.79
C SER A 124 31.86 5.66 -5.97
N ARG A 125 32.74 4.67 -5.73
CA ARG A 125 33.36 3.88 -6.81
C ARG A 125 32.34 3.15 -7.66
N GLY A 126 31.21 2.74 -7.08
CA GLY A 126 30.15 2.06 -7.82
C GLY A 126 29.58 2.92 -8.95
N GLU A 127 29.23 4.17 -8.66
CA GLU A 127 28.68 5.14 -9.61
C GLU A 127 29.72 5.56 -10.65
N ILE A 128 30.96 5.83 -10.21
CA ILE A 128 32.06 6.23 -11.09
C ILE A 128 32.34 5.15 -12.15
N LEU A 129 32.46 3.88 -11.73
CA LEU A 129 32.71 2.78 -12.66
C LEU A 129 31.53 2.51 -13.59
N SER A 130 30.29 2.73 -13.13
CA SER A 130 29.10 2.63 -14.01
C SER A 130 29.14 3.63 -15.16
N VAL A 131 29.61 4.86 -14.90
CA VAL A 131 29.80 5.89 -15.93
C VAL A 131 30.91 5.51 -16.89
N VAL A 132 32.02 4.95 -16.42
CA VAL A 132 33.11 4.47 -17.28
C VAL A 132 32.60 3.37 -18.23
N ILE A 133 31.86 2.39 -17.71
CA ILE A 133 31.30 1.29 -18.50
C ILE A 133 30.31 1.82 -19.53
N MET A 134 29.36 2.68 -19.12
CA MET A 134 28.37 3.25 -20.04
C MET A 134 29.01 4.12 -21.12
N LYS A 135 30.04 4.92 -20.78
CA LYS A 135 30.82 5.69 -21.76
C LYS A 135 31.39 4.78 -22.84
N ASN A 136 31.97 3.65 -22.47
CA ASN A 136 32.59 2.73 -23.43
C ASN A 136 31.55 1.95 -24.25
N ILE A 137 30.36 1.66 -23.70
CA ILE A 137 29.23 1.16 -24.48
C ILE A 137 28.80 2.19 -25.53
N LEU A 138 28.55 3.44 -25.14
CA LEU A 138 28.10 4.50 -26.05
C LEU A 138 29.13 4.83 -27.12
N LYS A 139 30.42 4.85 -26.76
CA LYS A 139 31.52 4.98 -27.73
C LYS A 139 31.54 3.85 -28.76
N SER A 140 31.32 2.59 -28.33
CA SER A 140 31.24 1.45 -29.26
C SER A 140 30.04 1.53 -30.22
N ARG A 141 29.07 2.39 -29.92
CA ARG A 141 27.92 2.73 -30.77
C ARG A 141 28.08 4.07 -31.51
N ASN A 142 29.32 4.57 -31.62
CA ASN A 142 29.68 5.82 -32.30
C ASN A 142 29.09 7.10 -31.69
N TYR A 143 28.73 7.11 -30.41
CA TYR A 143 28.32 8.33 -29.71
C TYR A 143 29.51 8.99 -28.98
N ARG A 144 29.55 10.32 -29.06
CA ARG A 144 30.48 11.14 -28.26
C ARG A 144 29.89 11.40 -26.88
N VAL A 145 30.73 11.34 -25.86
CA VAL A 145 30.31 11.42 -24.45
C VAL A 145 31.18 12.41 -23.69
N THR A 146 30.53 13.35 -23.00
CA THR A 146 31.16 14.24 -22.02
C THR A 146 30.84 13.71 -20.62
N ILE A 147 31.87 13.48 -19.79
CA ILE A 147 31.67 13.14 -18.37
C ILE A 147 31.70 14.43 -17.56
N LEU A 148 30.66 14.67 -16.78
CA LEU A 148 30.57 15.73 -15.80
C LEU A 148 30.99 15.18 -14.43
N ASP A 149 32.00 15.80 -13.82
CA ASP A 149 32.48 15.42 -12.49
C ASP A 149 31.67 16.16 -11.40
N PRO A 150 30.81 15.46 -10.64
CA PRO A 150 29.99 16.11 -9.63
C PRO A 150 30.82 16.70 -8.48
N VAL A 151 32.03 16.20 -8.20
CA VAL A 151 32.89 16.76 -7.14
C VAL A 151 33.34 18.16 -7.50
N LYS A 152 33.62 18.40 -8.79
CA LYS A 152 34.02 19.71 -9.28
C LYS A 152 32.84 20.68 -9.39
N TYR A 153 31.70 20.20 -9.89
CA TYR A 153 30.63 21.06 -10.37
C TYR A 153 29.41 21.17 -9.43
N LEU A 154 29.18 20.21 -8.53
CA LEU A 154 28.10 20.27 -7.55
C LEU A 154 28.66 20.65 -6.18
N LEU A 155 28.42 21.88 -5.74
CA LEU A 155 28.85 22.34 -4.42
C LEU A 155 27.86 21.88 -3.35
N ALA A 156 28.35 21.13 -2.38
CA ALA A 156 27.56 20.59 -1.28
C ALA A 156 27.99 21.15 0.08
N ILE A 157 26.99 21.33 0.95
CA ILE A 157 27.10 21.88 2.30
C ILE A 157 26.57 20.82 3.29
N GLY A 158 27.33 20.57 4.36
CA GLY A 158 26.96 19.61 5.40
C GLY A 158 28.08 18.62 5.71
N ASN A 159 27.70 17.43 6.19
CA ASN A 159 28.63 16.36 6.55
C ASN A 159 28.95 15.44 5.35
N TYR A 160 30.04 14.67 5.45
CA TYR A 160 30.52 13.84 4.34
C TYR A 160 29.53 12.79 3.84
N LEU A 161 28.59 12.33 4.66
CA LEU A 161 27.70 11.21 4.32
C LEU A 161 26.30 11.65 3.88
N ASN A 162 25.90 12.88 4.19
CA ASN A 162 24.53 13.35 3.99
C ASN A 162 24.45 14.85 3.72
N SER A 163 25.26 15.33 2.77
CA SER A 163 25.29 16.74 2.38
C SER A 163 24.08 17.16 1.54
N THR A 164 23.85 18.47 1.48
CA THR A 164 22.82 19.13 0.64
C THR A 164 23.51 20.00 -0.39
N VAL A 165 23.05 20.01 -1.64
CA VAL A 165 23.70 20.78 -2.71
C VAL A 165 23.17 22.21 -2.76
N ASP A 166 24.08 23.18 -2.87
CA ASP A 166 23.77 24.54 -3.27
C ASP A 166 23.53 24.58 -4.77
N ILE A 167 22.25 24.53 -5.16
CA ILE A 167 21.84 24.50 -6.57
C ILE A 167 22.21 25.79 -7.29
N LYS A 168 22.17 26.95 -6.62
CA LYS A 168 22.47 28.24 -7.26
C LYS A 168 23.93 28.32 -7.66
N GLU A 169 24.84 27.95 -6.75
CA GLU A 169 26.28 27.95 -7.02
C GLU A 169 26.65 26.84 -8.01
N SER A 170 26.07 25.64 -7.86
CA SER A 170 26.30 24.52 -8.78
C SER A 170 25.87 24.86 -10.21
N LYS A 171 24.76 25.58 -10.37
CA LYS A 171 24.30 26.08 -11.67
C LYS A 171 25.33 27.00 -12.33
N LYS A 172 25.86 27.99 -11.59
CA LYS A 172 26.92 28.89 -12.10
C LYS A 172 28.18 28.13 -12.54
N ARG A 173 28.56 27.07 -11.82
CA ARG A 173 29.72 26.23 -12.17
C ARG A 173 29.48 25.45 -13.45
N ILE A 174 28.27 24.92 -13.64
CA ILE A 174 27.89 24.14 -14.81
C ILE A 174 27.72 25.02 -16.05
N GLU A 175 27.16 26.21 -15.92
CA GLU A 175 26.99 27.18 -17.03
C GLU A 175 28.32 27.61 -17.67
N LYS A 176 29.43 27.55 -16.92
CA LYS A 176 30.78 27.85 -17.43
C LYS A 176 31.39 26.72 -18.28
N ILE A 177 30.76 25.54 -18.33
CA ILE A 177 31.28 24.39 -19.07
C ILE A 177 30.80 24.50 -20.53
N ASN A 178 31.73 24.56 -21.47
CA ASN A 178 31.39 24.43 -22.89
C ASN A 178 31.22 22.95 -23.25
N ILE A 179 29.97 22.48 -23.36
CA ILE A 179 29.63 21.11 -23.74
C ILE A 179 29.13 21.11 -25.19
N ASP A 180 29.79 20.34 -26.07
CA ASP A 180 29.33 20.13 -27.45
C ASP A 180 27.88 19.61 -27.44
N GLN A 181 27.00 20.27 -28.19
CA GLN A 181 25.57 19.93 -28.30
C GLN A 181 25.33 18.51 -28.85
N LYS A 182 26.30 17.94 -29.56
CA LYS A 182 26.25 16.56 -30.08
C LYS A 182 26.64 15.50 -29.04
N ASN A 183 27.22 15.92 -27.91
CA ASN A 183 27.69 14.98 -26.89
C ASN A 183 26.57 14.58 -25.94
N ILE A 184 26.54 13.29 -25.61
CA ILE A 184 25.77 12.75 -24.50
C ILE A 184 26.49 13.10 -23.19
N ILE A 185 25.79 13.67 -22.21
CA ILE A 185 26.38 14.03 -20.92
C ILE A 185 26.17 12.86 -19.94
N LEU A 186 27.24 12.36 -19.33
CA LEU A 186 27.17 11.37 -18.24
C LEU A 186 27.67 11.98 -16.93
N MET A 187 26.97 11.73 -15.84
CA MET A 187 27.39 12.11 -14.48
C MET A 187 27.17 10.94 -13.51
N PRO A 188 28.15 10.60 -12.66
CA PRO A 188 27.91 9.66 -11.57
C PRO A 188 26.97 10.31 -10.55
N GLY A 189 25.93 9.58 -10.12
CA GLY A 189 25.01 10.07 -9.10
C GLY A 189 25.57 9.97 -7.68
N PHE A 190 24.76 10.32 -6.68
CA PHE A 190 25.01 10.14 -5.24
C PHE A 190 26.17 10.96 -4.64
N ILE A 191 26.99 11.60 -5.47
CA ILE A 191 28.25 12.25 -5.07
C ILE A 191 28.17 13.75 -5.38
N ALA A 192 28.86 14.56 -4.60
CA ALA A 192 29.12 15.99 -4.84
C ALA A 192 30.46 16.40 -4.22
N GLY A 193 30.86 17.67 -4.33
CA GLY A 193 32.07 18.20 -3.71
C GLY A 193 31.76 19.20 -2.61
N ASN A 194 32.50 19.13 -1.50
CA ASN A 194 32.42 20.17 -0.46
C ASN A 194 33.23 21.42 -0.86
N ILE A 195 33.27 22.42 0.03
CA ILE A 195 33.99 23.68 -0.22
C ILE A 195 35.51 23.51 -0.34
N LYS A 196 36.07 22.41 0.18
CA LYS A 196 37.49 22.03 0.05
C LYS A 196 37.79 21.24 -1.22
N GLY A 197 36.77 20.93 -2.04
CA GLY A 197 36.90 20.08 -3.22
C GLY A 197 37.00 18.59 -2.90
N GLU A 198 36.66 18.16 -1.69
CA GLU A 198 36.63 16.75 -1.30
C GLU A 198 35.26 16.12 -1.62
N PRO A 199 35.22 14.83 -1.99
CA PRO A 199 33.97 14.15 -2.30
C PRO A 199 33.10 13.98 -1.06
N VAL A 200 31.79 14.20 -1.23
CA VAL A 200 30.75 13.94 -0.23
C VAL A 200 29.62 13.14 -0.84
N LEU A 201 28.86 12.44 0.01
CA LEU A 201 27.66 11.70 -0.36
C LEU A 201 26.41 12.52 -0.07
N LEU A 202 25.39 12.31 -0.91
CA LEU A 202 24.12 13.03 -0.85
C LEU A 202 23.03 12.30 -0.05
N GLY A 203 23.41 11.25 0.69
CA GLY A 203 22.51 10.44 1.51
C GLY A 203 21.53 9.57 0.72
N ARG A 204 20.40 9.22 1.37
CA ARG A 204 19.41 8.29 0.81
C ARG A 204 18.83 8.79 -0.52
N ASN A 205 18.68 7.87 -1.47
CA ASN A 205 18.27 8.13 -2.86
C ASN A 205 19.09 9.26 -3.52
N GLY A 206 20.37 9.39 -3.13
CA GLY A 206 21.20 10.49 -3.57
C GLY A 206 21.43 10.54 -5.08
N SER A 207 21.33 9.42 -5.83
CA SER A 207 21.35 9.46 -7.30
C SER A 207 20.10 10.11 -7.90
N ASP A 208 18.92 9.89 -7.31
CA ASP A 208 17.69 10.59 -7.75
C ASP A 208 17.77 12.07 -7.41
N TYR A 209 18.31 12.41 -6.24
CA TYR A 209 18.58 13.80 -5.87
C TYR A 209 19.62 14.46 -6.80
N SER A 210 20.70 13.75 -7.16
CA SER A 210 21.70 14.24 -8.14
C SER A 210 21.06 14.55 -9.49
N ALA A 211 20.14 13.71 -9.93
CA ALA A 211 19.36 13.92 -11.15
C ALA A 211 18.50 15.18 -11.06
N ALA A 212 17.75 15.35 -9.95
CA ALA A 212 16.97 16.57 -9.70
C ALA A 212 17.83 17.84 -9.71
N ILE A 213 18.99 17.81 -9.05
CA ILE A 213 19.94 18.94 -9.01
C ILE A 213 20.49 19.24 -10.41
N LEU A 214 21.01 18.24 -11.11
CA LEU A 214 21.59 18.44 -12.44
C LEU A 214 20.53 18.95 -13.41
N ALA A 215 19.29 18.45 -13.32
CA ALA A 215 18.17 18.93 -14.13
C ALA A 215 17.91 20.43 -13.89
N ALA A 216 17.96 20.89 -12.64
CA ALA A 216 17.84 22.30 -12.30
C ALA A 216 19.02 23.14 -12.78
N CYS A 217 20.24 22.62 -12.68
CA CYS A 217 21.45 23.33 -13.12
C CYS A 217 21.49 23.51 -14.64
N ILE A 218 21.00 22.54 -15.40
CA ILE A 218 21.02 22.58 -16.87
C ILE A 218 19.72 23.10 -17.51
N ASN A 219 18.77 23.59 -16.69
CA ASN A 219 17.42 23.97 -17.13
C ASN A 219 16.74 22.88 -17.98
N ALA A 220 16.78 21.63 -17.52
CA ALA A 220 16.23 20.50 -18.27
C ALA A 220 14.70 20.66 -18.47
N HIS A 221 14.21 20.33 -19.66
CA HIS A 221 12.76 20.35 -19.96
C HIS A 221 11.98 19.27 -19.21
N SER A 222 12.65 18.17 -18.84
CA SER A 222 12.07 17.15 -17.97
C SER A 222 13.16 16.27 -17.36
N CYS A 223 12.85 15.69 -16.21
CA CYS A 223 13.64 14.68 -15.52
C CYS A 223 12.93 13.31 -15.57
N GLU A 224 13.54 12.28 -16.15
CA GLU A 224 12.99 10.93 -16.17
C GLU A 224 13.77 10.05 -15.17
N ILE A 225 13.10 9.55 -14.14
CA ILE A 225 13.64 8.60 -13.17
C ILE A 225 13.25 7.18 -13.62
N TRP A 226 14.24 6.43 -14.10
CA TRP A 226 14.09 5.06 -14.57
C TRP A 226 14.42 4.06 -13.46
N THR A 227 13.43 3.26 -13.11
CA THR A 227 13.43 2.27 -12.02
C THR A 227 12.89 0.92 -12.49
N ASP A 228 12.55 0.02 -11.56
CA ASP A 228 12.03 -1.33 -11.78
C ASP A 228 10.49 -1.44 -11.69
N VAL A 229 9.79 -0.33 -11.47
CA VAL A 229 8.33 -0.24 -11.41
C VAL A 229 7.78 0.70 -12.49
N ASP A 230 6.55 0.43 -12.94
CA ASP A 230 5.84 1.22 -13.98
C ASP A 230 5.50 2.66 -13.58
N GLY A 231 5.74 3.03 -12.33
CA GLY A 231 5.48 4.37 -11.81
C GLY A 231 4.96 4.30 -10.38
N VAL A 232 4.17 5.29 -9.99
CA VAL A 232 3.57 5.41 -8.66
C VAL A 232 2.16 4.82 -8.70
N PHE A 233 1.87 3.89 -7.80
CA PHE A 233 0.55 3.26 -7.68
C PHE A 233 -0.26 3.90 -6.55
N THR A 234 -1.57 3.71 -6.58
CA THR A 234 -2.49 4.18 -5.50
C THR A 234 -2.23 3.55 -4.13
N SER A 235 -1.48 2.46 -4.05
CA SER A 235 -0.92 1.86 -2.84
C SER A 235 0.18 0.89 -3.28
N ASP A 236 0.99 0.38 -2.35
CA ASP A 236 1.97 -0.67 -2.65
C ASP A 236 1.25 -1.94 -3.18
N PRO A 237 1.49 -2.37 -4.44
CA PRO A 237 0.86 -3.56 -5.02
C PRO A 237 1.17 -4.87 -4.29
N ARG A 238 2.25 -4.91 -3.50
CA ARG A 238 2.62 -6.08 -2.69
C ARG A 238 1.73 -6.23 -1.46
N ILE A 239 1.09 -5.15 -1.02
CA ILE A 239 0.21 -5.11 0.17
C ILE A 239 -1.25 -5.11 -0.27
N VAL A 240 -1.58 -4.35 -1.31
CA VAL A 240 -2.95 -4.20 -1.80
C VAL A 240 -3.03 -4.72 -3.22
N SER A 241 -3.82 -5.76 -3.43
CA SER A 241 -3.95 -6.42 -4.74
C SER A 241 -4.68 -5.58 -5.79
N ASN A 242 -5.61 -4.72 -5.37
CA ASN A 242 -6.42 -3.92 -6.28
C ASN A 242 -5.80 -2.52 -6.45
N THR A 243 -4.55 -2.41 -6.88
CA THR A 243 -3.94 -1.09 -7.14
C THR A 243 -3.96 -0.77 -8.63
N TYR A 244 -3.86 0.52 -8.94
CA TYR A 244 -3.69 0.99 -10.32
C TYR A 244 -2.63 2.09 -10.38
N LEU A 245 -1.98 2.19 -11.54
CA LEU A 245 -0.95 3.18 -11.83
C LEU A 245 -1.56 4.58 -11.87
N LEU A 246 -0.91 5.54 -11.21
CA LEU A 246 -1.25 6.95 -11.30
C LEU A 246 -0.66 7.51 -12.58
N GLU A 247 -1.50 8.04 -13.46
CA GLU A 247 -1.06 8.68 -14.71
C GLU A 247 -0.34 10.01 -14.42
N SER A 248 -0.87 10.79 -13.46
CA SER A 248 -0.32 12.08 -13.07
C SER A 248 -0.61 12.43 -11.61
N ILE A 249 0.36 13.07 -10.97
CA ILE A 249 0.26 13.68 -9.63
C ILE A 249 0.93 15.07 -9.61
N SER A 250 0.50 15.93 -8.70
CA SER A 250 1.17 17.22 -8.47
C SER A 250 2.47 17.04 -7.68
N TYR A 251 3.33 18.06 -7.68
CA TYR A 251 4.54 18.06 -6.86
C TYR A 251 4.23 17.89 -5.37
N GLN A 252 3.19 18.56 -4.88
CA GLN A 252 2.81 18.48 -3.48
C GLN A 252 2.23 17.11 -3.12
N GLU A 253 1.43 16.50 -4.00
CA GLU A 253 0.95 15.11 -3.81
C GLU A 253 2.10 14.11 -3.82
N ALA A 254 3.07 14.29 -4.72
CA ALA A 254 4.28 13.46 -4.77
C ALA A 254 5.11 13.61 -3.49
N MET A 255 5.24 14.83 -2.97
CA MET A 255 5.93 15.12 -1.71
C MET A 255 5.27 14.40 -0.53
N GLU A 256 3.95 14.50 -0.41
CA GLU A 256 3.18 13.83 0.65
C GLU A 256 3.30 12.30 0.56
N LEU A 257 3.17 11.73 -0.65
CA LEU A 257 3.38 10.30 -0.88
C LEU A 257 4.80 9.88 -0.46
N ALA A 258 5.82 10.65 -0.85
CA ALA A 258 7.22 10.38 -0.53
C ALA A 258 7.46 10.41 0.99
N TYR A 259 6.94 11.43 1.69
CA TYR A 259 7.12 11.60 3.13
C TYR A 259 6.45 10.49 3.93
N PHE A 260 5.27 10.05 3.51
CA PHE A 260 4.47 9.03 4.20
C PHE A 260 4.63 7.61 3.64
N GLY A 261 5.79 7.30 3.02
CA GLY A 261 6.25 5.92 2.83
C GLY A 261 6.16 5.35 1.41
N ALA A 262 5.81 6.15 0.39
CA ALA A 262 5.94 5.72 -1.00
C ALA A 262 7.42 5.65 -1.41
N LYS A 263 8.05 4.48 -1.19
CA LYS A 263 9.50 4.24 -1.40
C LYS A 263 10.05 4.57 -2.80
N VAL A 264 9.17 4.61 -3.81
CA VAL A 264 9.52 4.96 -5.20
C VAL A 264 9.91 6.43 -5.32
N LEU A 265 9.41 7.29 -4.41
CA LEU A 265 9.68 8.72 -4.37
C LEU A 265 10.54 9.05 -3.15
N HIS A 266 11.31 10.13 -3.24
CA HIS A 266 12.06 10.66 -2.10
C HIS A 266 11.87 12.17 -1.99
N PRO A 267 11.61 12.72 -0.78
CA PRO A 267 11.38 14.15 -0.63
C PRO A 267 12.50 15.02 -1.22
N ARG A 268 13.76 14.65 -0.97
CA ARG A 268 14.94 15.34 -1.53
C ARG A 268 14.97 15.39 -3.06
N THR A 269 14.34 14.45 -3.75
CA THR A 269 14.27 14.44 -5.22
C THR A 269 13.15 15.35 -5.71
N ILE A 270 12.00 15.33 -5.03
CA ILE A 270 10.81 16.09 -5.45
C ILE A 270 10.99 17.58 -5.17
N GLU A 271 11.68 17.96 -4.09
CA GLU A 271 11.85 19.35 -3.68
C GLU A 271 12.54 20.22 -4.75
N PRO A 272 13.73 19.88 -5.30
CA PRO A 272 14.33 20.68 -6.38
C PRO A 272 13.47 20.71 -7.64
N ILE A 273 12.89 19.56 -8.00
CA ILE A 273 12.05 19.45 -9.19
C ILE A 273 10.82 20.37 -9.07
N SER A 274 10.22 20.43 -7.88
CA SER A 274 9.11 21.35 -7.56
C SER A 274 9.56 22.80 -7.55
N GLN A 275 10.68 23.11 -6.90
CA GLN A 275 11.21 24.47 -6.75
C GLN A 275 11.51 25.11 -8.12
N PHE A 276 12.05 24.33 -9.05
CA PHE A 276 12.40 24.77 -10.40
C PHE A 276 11.32 24.42 -11.44
N GLN A 277 10.15 23.94 -11.01
CA GLN A 277 9.01 23.60 -11.87
C GLN A 277 9.39 22.68 -13.05
N ILE A 278 10.25 21.70 -12.79
CA ILE A 278 10.75 20.75 -13.79
C ILE A 278 9.77 19.57 -13.86
N PRO A 279 9.19 19.25 -15.02
CA PRO A 279 8.35 18.05 -15.14
C PRO A 279 9.15 16.78 -14.88
N CYS A 280 8.62 15.87 -14.05
CA CYS A 280 9.29 14.61 -13.72
C CYS A 280 8.46 13.39 -14.13
N PHE A 281 9.13 12.34 -14.60
CA PHE A 281 8.49 11.08 -15.01
C PHE A 281 9.14 9.90 -14.28
N ILE A 282 8.33 9.08 -13.61
CA ILE A 282 8.78 7.79 -13.08
C ILE A 282 8.49 6.72 -14.13
N LYS A 283 9.54 6.04 -14.61
CA LYS A 283 9.46 5.06 -15.71
C LYS A 283 10.13 3.73 -15.35
N ASN A 284 9.82 2.66 -16.10
CA ASN A 284 10.32 1.31 -15.86
C ASN A 284 11.30 0.86 -16.94
N THR A 285 12.50 0.41 -16.56
CA THR A 285 13.45 -0.18 -17.53
C THR A 285 13.11 -1.60 -17.96
N ASN A 286 12.19 -2.29 -17.27
CA ASN A 286 11.64 -3.57 -17.73
C ASN A 286 10.47 -3.39 -18.71
N ASN A 287 9.83 -2.22 -18.72
CA ASN A 287 8.64 -1.94 -19.51
C ASN A 287 8.75 -0.51 -20.09
N VAL A 288 9.59 -0.36 -21.11
CA VAL A 288 10.00 0.93 -21.68
C VAL A 288 8.82 1.69 -22.31
N ASP A 289 7.83 0.96 -22.81
CA ASP A 289 6.63 1.50 -23.45
C ASP A 289 5.56 1.94 -22.44
N SER A 290 5.73 1.61 -21.15
CA SER A 290 4.88 2.16 -20.10
C SER A 290 4.92 3.68 -20.13
N ARG A 291 3.73 4.30 -19.97
CA ARG A 291 3.59 5.75 -19.86
C ARG A 291 4.29 6.31 -18.62
N GLY A 292 4.41 5.52 -17.56
CA GLY A 292 4.95 5.99 -16.30
C GLY A 292 3.93 6.78 -15.48
N THR A 293 4.43 7.44 -14.45
CA THR A 293 3.69 8.48 -13.71
C THR A 293 4.33 9.83 -14.00
N PHE A 294 3.52 10.81 -14.41
CA PHE A 294 3.91 12.21 -14.53
C PHE A 294 3.79 12.94 -13.19
N ILE A 295 4.79 13.75 -12.85
CA ILE A 295 4.81 14.63 -11.68
C ILE A 295 5.02 16.06 -12.19
N GLY A 296 4.02 16.92 -11.99
CA GLY A 296 4.07 18.30 -12.49
C GLY A 296 2.86 19.14 -12.11
N GLU A 297 2.89 20.43 -12.45
CA GLU A 297 1.70 21.29 -12.42
C GLU A 297 0.75 20.88 -13.55
N LYS A 298 -0.27 20.08 -13.24
CA LYS A 298 -1.35 19.76 -14.19
C LYS A 298 -2.72 20.12 -13.62
N LYS A 299 -3.53 20.81 -14.44
CA LYS A 299 -4.93 21.21 -14.14
C LYS A 299 -5.93 20.03 -14.14
N ASP A 300 -5.59 18.89 -14.72
CA ASP A 300 -6.44 17.67 -14.75
C ASP A 300 -6.49 16.92 -13.39
N SER A 301 -5.78 17.39 -12.36
CA SER A 301 -5.80 16.80 -11.01
C SER A 301 -7.21 16.69 -10.42
N GLU A 302 -8.15 17.50 -10.91
CA GLU A 302 -9.57 17.52 -10.51
C GLU A 302 -10.34 16.23 -10.82
N LYS A 303 -10.01 15.48 -11.88
CA LYS A 303 -10.82 14.30 -12.27
C LYS A 303 -10.73 13.15 -11.25
N LYS A 304 -9.62 13.04 -10.51
CA LYS A 304 -9.42 12.01 -9.47
C LYS A 304 -8.81 12.65 -8.22
N ILE A 305 -9.68 13.04 -7.30
CA ILE A 305 -9.36 13.63 -6.00
C ILE A 305 -8.40 12.75 -5.19
N LEU A 306 -8.59 11.43 -5.19
CA LEU A 306 -7.77 10.50 -4.40
C LEU A 306 -6.56 10.02 -5.22
N LYS A 307 -5.36 10.12 -4.64
CA LYS A 307 -4.11 9.68 -5.28
C LYS A 307 -3.54 8.41 -4.65
N GLY A 308 -3.52 8.28 -3.33
CA GLY A 308 -3.08 7.02 -2.75
C GLY A 308 -3.36 6.82 -1.27
N VAL A 309 -3.11 5.59 -0.81
CA VAL A 309 -3.03 5.23 0.60
C VAL A 309 -1.65 4.64 0.84
N THR A 310 -0.91 5.22 1.77
CA THR A 310 0.45 4.79 2.12
C THR A 310 0.56 4.56 3.62
N HIS A 311 1.70 4.05 4.06
CA HIS A 311 2.02 3.95 5.47
C HIS A 311 3.51 4.13 5.74
N LEU A 312 3.82 4.60 6.94
CA LEU A 312 5.16 4.70 7.47
C LEU A 312 5.25 3.88 8.77
N ASP A 313 6.13 2.89 8.77
CA ASP A 313 6.36 1.98 9.90
C ASP A 313 7.45 2.49 10.85
N ASN A 314 7.61 1.77 11.97
CA ASN A 314 8.63 2.02 13.00
C ASN A 314 8.50 3.42 13.56
N ILE A 315 7.26 3.77 13.93
CA ILE A 315 6.92 5.04 14.55
C ILE A 315 6.85 4.87 16.06
N VAL A 316 7.38 5.87 16.75
CA VAL A 316 7.24 6.03 18.19
C VAL A 316 6.51 7.35 18.45
N MET A 317 5.54 7.31 19.35
CA MET A 317 4.81 8.49 19.80
C MET A 317 5.25 8.85 21.22
N PHE A 318 5.61 10.11 21.40
CA PHE A 318 6.01 10.70 22.66
C PHE A 318 4.89 11.59 23.16
N ASN A 319 4.46 11.39 24.40
CA ASN A 319 3.46 12.23 25.04
C ASN A 319 4.14 13.07 26.12
N ILE A 320 4.03 14.38 25.98
CA ILE A 320 4.44 15.38 26.97
C ILE A 320 3.17 15.91 27.63
N SER A 321 3.16 15.96 28.95
CA SER A 321 2.08 16.60 29.71
C SER A 321 2.67 17.51 30.79
N GLY A 322 2.00 18.62 31.12
CA GLY A 322 2.48 19.49 32.18
C GLY A 322 1.79 20.85 32.22
N SER A 323 1.75 21.46 33.40
CA SER A 323 1.11 22.76 33.63
C SER A 323 1.79 23.88 32.83
N CYS A 324 3.11 23.81 32.64
CA CYS A 324 3.88 24.80 31.88
C CYS A 324 3.63 24.78 30.36
N LEU A 325 2.82 23.83 29.86
CA LEU A 325 2.33 23.85 28.48
C LEU A 325 1.16 24.84 28.29
N LYS A 326 0.60 25.38 29.38
CA LYS A 326 -0.39 26.48 29.37
C LYS A 326 0.22 27.84 29.01
N ASP A 327 1.50 28.04 29.33
CA ASP A 327 2.15 29.35 29.24
C ASP A 327 2.51 29.72 27.79
N GLN A 328 1.64 30.52 27.14
CA GLN A 328 1.88 31.39 25.98
C GLN A 328 2.90 30.87 24.92
N GLY A 329 2.94 29.56 24.66
CA GLY A 329 3.85 28.94 23.69
C GLY A 329 5.35 28.86 24.05
N LYS A 330 5.81 29.32 25.24
CA LYS A 330 7.25 29.39 25.58
C LYS A 330 7.89 28.00 25.73
N THR A 331 7.24 27.09 26.45
CA THR A 331 7.77 25.72 26.61
C THR A 331 7.72 24.96 25.28
N ILE A 332 6.65 25.16 24.51
CA ILE A 332 6.46 24.53 23.19
C ILE A 332 7.57 24.97 22.23
N SER A 333 7.88 26.27 22.17
CA SER A 333 8.95 26.80 21.32
C SER A 333 10.33 26.25 21.73
N ARG A 334 10.60 26.13 23.04
CA ARG A 334 11.84 25.49 23.55
C ARG A 334 11.95 24.04 23.09
N ILE A 335 10.88 23.25 23.16
CA ILE A 335 10.86 21.85 22.70
C ILE A 335 11.24 21.76 21.21
N PHE A 336 10.57 22.53 20.34
CA PHE A 336 10.87 22.49 18.90
C PHE A 336 12.26 23.05 18.56
N THR A 337 12.72 24.06 19.30
CA THR A 337 14.09 24.61 19.14
C THR A 337 15.14 23.58 19.50
N LEU A 338 14.94 22.83 20.59
CA LEU A 338 15.81 21.73 21.01
C LEU A 338 15.89 20.66 19.92
N PHE A 339 14.74 20.23 19.41
CA PHE A 339 14.66 19.21 18.37
C PHE A 339 15.32 19.66 17.05
N SER A 340 15.12 20.91 16.64
CA SER A 340 15.81 21.49 15.48
C SER A 340 17.33 21.52 15.67
N LYS A 341 17.84 22.04 16.80
CA LYS A 341 19.29 22.09 17.10
C LYS A 341 19.94 20.71 17.12
N LYS A 342 19.17 19.67 17.41
CA LYS A 342 19.64 18.28 17.50
C LYS A 342 19.28 17.44 16.27
N ASN A 343 18.79 18.07 15.20
CA ASN A 343 18.39 17.42 13.95
C ASN A 343 17.41 16.25 14.15
N ILE A 344 16.51 16.36 15.13
CA ILE A 344 15.45 15.39 15.37
C ILE A 344 14.33 15.65 14.37
N ASN A 345 14.03 14.65 13.54
CA ASN A 345 12.95 14.75 12.56
C ASN A 345 11.60 14.38 13.18
N ILE A 346 10.69 15.34 13.25
CA ILE A 346 9.33 15.14 13.74
C ILE A 346 8.40 14.91 12.55
N ILE A 347 7.64 13.82 12.60
CA ILE A 347 6.79 13.40 11.49
C ILE A 347 5.36 13.92 11.64
N LEU A 348 4.85 13.92 12.87
CA LEU A 348 3.47 14.27 13.19
C LEU A 348 3.41 14.89 14.58
N VAL A 349 2.54 15.89 14.78
CA VAL A 349 2.29 16.54 16.08
C VAL A 349 0.78 16.65 16.29
N THR A 350 0.31 16.40 17.51
CA THR A 350 -1.05 16.69 17.97
C THR A 350 -1.01 17.35 19.34
N GLN A 351 -1.81 18.38 19.57
CA GLN A 351 -1.92 19.05 20.86
C GLN A 351 -3.35 18.96 21.40
N SER A 352 -3.47 18.69 22.69
CA SER A 352 -4.71 18.88 23.45
C SER A 352 -4.53 20.06 24.40
N SER A 353 -5.21 21.17 24.12
CA SER A 353 -5.14 22.38 24.94
C SER A 353 -5.85 22.22 26.29
N SER A 354 -6.94 21.46 26.35
CA SER A 354 -7.68 21.23 27.61
C SER A 354 -6.87 20.40 28.60
N GLU A 355 -6.11 19.41 28.11
CA GLU A 355 -5.33 18.50 28.96
C GLU A 355 -3.87 18.95 29.14
N ASN A 356 -3.44 20.02 28.47
CA ASN A 356 -2.03 20.48 28.45
C ASN A 356 -1.09 19.35 28.02
N LYS A 357 -1.43 18.71 26.89
CA LYS A 357 -0.68 17.59 26.34
C LYS A 357 -0.24 17.85 24.91
N ILE A 358 0.97 17.44 24.59
CA ILE A 358 1.49 17.42 23.23
C ILE A 358 1.98 16.01 22.95
N ASN A 359 1.50 15.45 21.85
CA ASN A 359 2.02 14.21 21.31
C ASN A 359 2.79 14.52 20.03
N PHE A 360 3.94 13.88 19.85
CA PHE A 360 4.68 13.96 18.60
C PHE A 360 5.24 12.60 18.22
N CYS A 361 5.44 12.38 16.92
CA CYS A 361 5.93 11.13 16.37
C CYS A 361 7.30 11.29 15.72
N THR A 362 8.19 10.33 15.97
CA THR A 362 9.49 10.20 15.29
C THR A 362 9.69 8.78 14.79
N LEU A 363 10.78 8.54 14.07
CA LEU A 363 11.23 7.18 13.77
C LEU A 363 11.75 6.51 15.05
N GLU A 364 11.54 5.21 15.18
CA GLU A 364 11.91 4.39 16.34
C GLU A 364 13.41 4.42 16.63
N LYS A 365 14.24 4.49 15.59
CA LYS A 365 15.70 4.60 15.71
C LYS A 365 16.17 5.86 16.45
N ASP A 366 15.35 6.90 16.50
CA ASP A 366 15.72 8.18 17.12
C ASP A 366 15.19 8.26 18.57
N ALA A 367 14.47 7.24 19.05
CA ALA A 367 13.69 7.34 20.27
C ALA A 367 14.53 7.55 21.54
N ASP A 368 15.62 6.79 21.67
CA ASP A 368 16.49 6.87 22.86
C ASP A 368 17.24 8.21 22.92
N HIS A 369 17.67 8.71 21.76
CA HIS A 369 18.32 10.01 21.61
C HIS A 369 17.37 11.16 21.99
N VAL A 370 16.12 11.11 21.51
CA VAL A 370 15.07 12.06 21.88
C VAL A 370 14.83 12.07 23.39
N SER A 371 14.67 10.89 24.00
CA SER A 371 14.43 10.77 25.45
C SER A 371 15.58 11.37 26.27
N MET A 372 16.82 11.04 25.91
CA MET A 372 18.02 11.53 26.60
C MET A 372 18.14 13.06 26.52
N ILE A 373 17.97 13.64 25.32
CA ILE A 373 18.09 15.08 25.13
C ILE A 373 16.97 15.82 25.87
N PHE A 374 15.73 15.31 25.81
CA PHE A 374 14.59 15.94 26.47
C PHE A 374 14.75 15.92 28.00
N GLN A 375 15.12 14.79 28.58
CA GLN A 375 15.37 14.67 30.03
C GLN A 375 16.49 15.60 30.49
N LYS A 376 17.52 15.80 29.67
CA LYS A 376 18.62 16.71 29.98
C LYS A 376 18.18 18.18 29.95
N GLU A 377 17.45 18.58 28.92
CA GLU A 377 17.02 19.98 28.72
C GLU A 377 15.98 20.41 29.77
N PHE A 378 15.02 19.55 30.10
CA PHE A 378 13.89 19.86 30.97
C PHE A 378 14.00 19.24 32.37
N LYS A 379 15.23 18.96 32.82
CA LYS A 379 15.49 18.27 34.10
C LYS A 379 14.87 18.99 35.30
N LEU A 380 14.94 20.33 35.34
CA LEU A 380 14.42 21.14 36.43
C LEU A 380 12.89 21.13 36.42
N GLU A 381 12.27 21.35 35.28
CA GLU A 381 10.81 21.37 35.12
C GLU A 381 10.18 20.00 35.46
N ILE A 382 10.87 18.90 35.13
CA ILE A 382 10.45 17.55 35.51
C ILE A 382 10.58 17.34 37.03
N LYS A 383 11.68 17.81 37.64
CA LYS A 383 11.91 17.69 39.08
C LYS A 383 10.86 18.47 39.89
N GLU A 384 10.52 19.68 39.43
CA GLU A 384 9.50 20.55 40.02
C GLU A 384 8.05 20.14 39.64
N ARG A 385 7.87 19.02 38.92
CA ARG A 385 6.57 18.48 38.47
C ARG A 385 5.77 19.45 37.59
N LEU A 386 6.44 20.42 36.97
CA LEU A 386 5.86 21.33 35.97
C LEU A 386 5.69 20.61 34.62
N LEU A 387 6.56 19.64 34.33
CA LEU A 387 6.46 18.69 33.23
C LEU A 387 6.46 17.25 33.74
N SER A 388 5.70 16.39 33.08
CA SER A 388 5.80 14.94 33.26
C SER A 388 7.02 14.39 32.54
N ASN A 389 7.48 13.22 32.99
CA ASN A 389 8.36 12.39 32.16
C ASN A 389 7.70 12.08 30.81
N LEU A 390 8.53 11.89 29.78
CA LEU A 390 8.08 11.45 28.47
C LEU A 390 7.46 10.06 28.56
N ASN A 391 6.18 9.95 28.21
CA ASN A 391 5.56 8.65 27.98
C ASN A 391 5.79 8.24 26.52
N ILE A 392 6.39 7.07 26.31
CA ILE A 392 6.84 6.59 25.01
C ILE A 392 5.98 5.39 24.58
N ILE A 393 5.25 5.54 23.48
CA ILE A 393 4.43 4.48 22.90
C ILE A 393 5.10 3.99 21.63
N LYS A 394 5.63 2.75 21.67
CA LYS A 394 6.31 2.07 20.56
C LYS A 394 5.36 1.20 19.74
N ASN A 395 5.89 0.54 18.69
CA ASN A 395 5.16 -0.36 17.80
C ASN A 395 3.98 0.30 17.07
N LEU A 396 4.18 1.54 16.59
CA LEU A 396 3.17 2.29 15.85
C LEU A 396 3.54 2.41 14.38
N SER A 397 2.52 2.70 13.58
CA SER A 397 2.65 3.06 12.17
C SER A 397 1.70 4.22 11.87
N ILE A 398 2.07 5.06 10.93
CA ILE A 398 1.21 6.13 10.39
C ILE A 398 0.59 5.59 9.10
N LEU A 399 -0.74 5.58 9.01
CA LEU A 399 -1.48 5.39 7.77
C LEU A 399 -1.84 6.77 7.21
N SER A 400 -1.55 7.02 5.93
CA SER A 400 -1.82 8.30 5.29
C SER A 400 -2.63 8.11 4.02
N VAL A 401 -3.69 8.91 3.86
CA VAL A 401 -4.45 9.01 2.61
C VAL A 401 -4.04 10.31 1.94
N ILE A 402 -3.61 10.22 0.69
CA ILE A 402 -3.12 11.34 -0.11
C ILE A 402 -4.09 11.63 -1.26
N GLY A 403 -4.36 12.90 -1.50
CA GLY A 403 -5.18 13.35 -2.63
C GLY A 403 -5.15 14.85 -2.82
N SER A 404 -5.85 15.36 -3.84
CA SER A 404 -5.97 16.78 -4.12
C SER A 404 -7.05 17.41 -3.22
N ASN A 405 -6.68 18.36 -2.35
CA ASN A 405 -7.63 19.09 -1.47
C ASN A 405 -8.55 18.16 -0.65
N ILE A 406 -8.03 17.02 -0.19
CA ILE A 406 -8.82 16.03 0.55
C ILE A 406 -9.23 16.51 1.94
N SER A 407 -8.47 17.42 2.55
CA SER A 407 -8.80 18.00 3.87
C SER A 407 -10.14 18.74 3.86
N GLN A 408 -10.54 19.27 2.69
CA GLN A 408 -11.76 20.03 2.47
C GLN A 408 -12.95 19.15 2.07
N LYS A 409 -12.77 17.83 1.92
CA LYS A 409 -13.83 16.91 1.50
C LYS A 409 -14.45 16.22 2.71
N TYR A 410 -15.71 16.55 3.00
CA TYR A 410 -16.47 16.07 4.15
C TYR A 410 -16.56 14.53 4.28
N ASN A 411 -16.52 13.79 3.16
CA ASN A 411 -16.77 12.34 3.18
C ASN A 411 -15.51 11.47 3.29
N ILE A 412 -14.30 12.01 3.17
CA ILE A 412 -13.06 11.20 3.13
C ILE A 412 -12.70 10.73 4.53
N ALA A 413 -12.62 11.65 5.50
CA ALA A 413 -12.35 11.32 6.90
C ALA A 413 -13.33 10.26 7.43
N SER A 414 -14.64 10.45 7.21
CA SER A 414 -15.68 9.48 7.61
C SER A 414 -15.44 8.08 7.00
N LYS A 415 -15.02 7.98 5.73
CA LYS A 415 -14.70 6.69 5.09
C LYS A 415 -13.46 6.03 5.70
N ILE A 416 -12.44 6.81 6.07
CA ILE A 416 -11.24 6.30 6.75
C ILE A 416 -11.62 5.73 8.11
N PHE A 417 -12.26 6.53 8.97
CA PHE A 417 -12.61 6.12 10.33
C PHE A 417 -13.64 5.00 10.36
N SER A 418 -14.67 5.02 9.51
CA SER A 418 -15.62 3.91 9.40
C SER A 418 -14.95 2.60 8.95
N SER A 419 -13.96 2.69 8.04
CA SER A 419 -13.18 1.52 7.64
C SER A 419 -12.37 0.94 8.80
N LEU A 420 -11.69 1.79 9.57
CA LEU A 420 -10.90 1.35 10.72
C LEU A 420 -11.79 0.81 11.86
N GLY A 421 -12.90 1.49 12.15
CA GLY A 421 -13.88 1.08 13.15
C GLY A 421 -14.52 -0.28 12.83
N SER A 422 -14.82 -0.54 11.55
CA SER A 422 -15.36 -1.85 11.12
C SER A 422 -14.41 -3.02 11.37
N LEU A 423 -13.11 -2.75 11.51
CA LEU A 423 -12.07 -3.73 11.85
C LEU A 423 -11.71 -3.71 13.34
N LYS A 424 -12.42 -2.94 14.16
CA LYS A 424 -12.12 -2.70 15.58
C LYS A 424 -10.67 -2.22 15.81
N ILE A 425 -10.16 -1.39 14.89
CA ILE A 425 -8.82 -0.79 14.98
C ILE A 425 -8.93 0.57 15.67
N ASN A 426 -8.28 0.72 16.82
CA ASN A 426 -8.22 1.98 17.53
C ASN A 426 -7.24 2.97 16.87
N VAL A 427 -7.63 4.25 16.79
CA VAL A 427 -6.79 5.35 16.30
C VAL A 427 -6.20 6.08 17.50
N LEU A 428 -4.88 6.27 17.51
CA LEU A 428 -4.15 6.86 18.64
C LEU A 428 -3.90 8.35 18.47
N ALA A 429 -3.73 8.81 17.23
CA ALA A 429 -3.57 10.22 16.89
C ALA A 429 -4.04 10.46 15.46
N ILE A 430 -4.45 11.69 15.17
CA ILE A 430 -4.98 12.13 13.88
C ILE A 430 -4.27 13.44 13.53
N ALA A 431 -3.81 13.56 12.29
CA ALA A 431 -3.35 14.82 11.71
C ALA A 431 -4.13 15.11 10.43
N GLN A 432 -4.84 16.23 10.44
CA GLN A 432 -5.56 16.80 9.31
C GLN A 432 -5.53 18.33 9.45
N GLY A 433 -5.40 19.04 8.33
CA GLY A 433 -5.53 20.51 8.27
C GLY A 433 -4.21 21.27 8.10
N SER A 434 -3.07 20.68 8.45
CA SER A 434 -1.73 21.24 8.14
C SER A 434 -1.35 21.06 6.67
N SER A 435 -1.94 20.07 6.00
CA SER A 435 -1.85 19.87 4.57
C SER A 435 -3.25 19.76 3.99
N ASN A 436 -3.46 20.36 2.82
CA ASN A 436 -4.68 20.15 2.05
C ASN A 436 -4.72 18.79 1.37
N ASN A 437 -3.58 18.11 1.27
CA ASN A 437 -3.40 16.94 0.43
C ASN A 437 -3.25 15.62 1.20
N SER A 438 -3.18 15.66 2.54
CA SER A 438 -3.02 14.46 3.37
C SER A 438 -3.96 14.42 4.58
N ILE A 439 -4.40 13.21 4.92
CA ILE A 439 -5.03 12.87 6.19
C ILE A 439 -4.27 11.67 6.75
N SER A 440 -3.67 11.83 7.92
CA SER A 440 -2.79 10.83 8.52
C SER A 440 -3.30 10.40 9.89
N VAL A 441 -3.22 9.11 10.17
CA VAL A 441 -3.67 8.51 11.43
C VAL A 441 -2.62 7.56 11.99
N VAL A 442 -2.41 7.60 13.30
CA VAL A 442 -1.47 6.72 14.00
C VAL A 442 -2.22 5.51 14.55
N ILE A 443 -1.76 4.30 14.21
CA ILE A 443 -2.34 3.03 14.68
C ILE A 443 -1.24 2.05 15.12
N LYS A 444 -1.61 0.99 15.83
CA LYS A 444 -0.67 -0.09 16.19
C LYS A 444 -0.16 -0.80 14.92
N ARG A 445 1.16 -0.99 14.81
CA ARG A 445 1.85 -1.60 13.65
C ARG A 445 1.26 -2.94 13.23
N LYS A 446 0.86 -3.79 14.18
CA LYS A 446 0.23 -5.09 13.89
C LYS A 446 -1.02 -5.03 13.01
N ASN A 447 -1.69 -3.88 12.94
CA ASN A 447 -2.93 -3.69 12.18
C ASN A 447 -2.71 -2.99 10.82
N ILE A 448 -1.49 -2.51 10.51
CA ILE A 448 -1.25 -1.57 9.41
C ILE A 448 -1.62 -2.13 8.04
N LEU A 449 -1.21 -3.37 7.72
CA LEU A 449 -1.47 -3.97 6.41
C LEU A 449 -2.98 -4.14 6.15
N LYS A 450 -3.72 -4.64 7.16
CA LYS A 450 -5.19 -4.78 7.10
C LYS A 450 -5.87 -3.42 6.98
N ALA A 451 -5.36 -2.41 7.69
CA ALA A 451 -5.89 -1.04 7.66
C ALA A 451 -5.70 -0.40 6.27
N VAL A 452 -4.47 -0.41 5.73
CA VAL A 452 -4.15 0.14 4.40
C VAL A 452 -5.01 -0.53 3.33
N GLN A 453 -5.11 -1.87 3.33
CA GLN A 453 -5.90 -2.59 2.35
C GLN A 453 -7.40 -2.25 2.43
N ASN A 454 -7.99 -2.17 3.63
CA ASN A 454 -9.42 -1.86 3.77
C ASN A 454 -9.72 -0.39 3.45
N VAL A 455 -8.89 0.54 3.93
CA VAL A 455 -9.04 1.98 3.65
C VAL A 455 -8.89 2.23 2.15
N HIS A 456 -7.87 1.65 1.51
CA HIS A 456 -7.69 1.74 0.07
C HIS A 456 -8.89 1.17 -0.69
N ASN A 457 -9.31 -0.05 -0.38
CA ASN A 457 -10.49 -0.64 -1.03
C ASN A 457 -11.75 0.21 -0.83
N ARG A 458 -11.97 0.77 0.36
CA ARG A 458 -13.14 1.61 0.68
C ARG A 458 -13.14 2.93 -0.08
N LEU A 459 -11.97 3.53 -0.31
CA LEU A 459 -11.81 4.83 -0.95
C LEU A 459 -11.75 4.73 -2.47
N PHE A 460 -11.00 3.76 -3.00
CA PHE A 460 -10.70 3.63 -4.42
C PHE A 460 -11.64 2.67 -5.16
N PHE A 461 -12.25 1.70 -4.45
CA PHE A 461 -13.22 0.77 -5.06
C PHE A 461 -14.63 1.09 -4.61
N LYS A 462 -15.40 1.69 -5.52
CA LYS A 462 -16.84 1.92 -5.34
C LYS A 462 -17.66 0.63 -5.35
N LYS A 463 -17.10 -0.51 -5.77
CA LYS A 463 -17.82 -1.79 -5.80
C LYS A 463 -18.12 -2.30 -4.38
N LYS A 464 -19.40 -2.35 -4.02
CA LYS A 464 -19.92 -3.01 -2.82
C LYS A 464 -19.77 -4.52 -3.02
N ILE A 465 -18.73 -5.10 -2.42
CA ILE A 465 -18.50 -6.54 -2.44
C ILE A 465 -19.30 -7.19 -1.30
N MET A 466 -20.09 -8.21 -1.62
CA MET A 466 -20.82 -9.04 -0.66
C MET A 466 -20.30 -10.48 -0.72
N ASN A 467 -19.83 -11.00 0.40
CA ASN A 467 -19.31 -12.36 0.51
C ASN A 467 -20.44 -13.30 0.91
N VAL A 468 -20.81 -14.22 0.02
CA VAL A 468 -21.93 -15.15 0.21
C VAL A 468 -21.42 -16.53 0.60
N PHE A 469 -21.98 -17.06 1.68
CA PHE A 469 -21.77 -18.41 2.18
C PHE A 469 -23.11 -19.15 2.09
N LEU A 470 -23.28 -19.96 1.04
CA LEU A 470 -24.54 -20.65 0.76
C LEU A 470 -24.52 -22.06 1.35
N ILE A 471 -25.52 -22.39 2.16
CA ILE A 471 -25.74 -23.71 2.73
C ILE A 471 -27.09 -24.21 2.21
N GLY A 472 -27.10 -25.39 1.58
CA GLY A 472 -28.27 -25.94 0.91
C GLY A 472 -28.28 -25.62 -0.58
N ILE A 473 -27.96 -26.63 -1.40
CA ILE A 473 -28.03 -26.58 -2.88
C ILE A 473 -29.19 -27.44 -3.41
N GLY A 474 -30.32 -27.42 -2.71
CA GLY A 474 -31.59 -27.97 -3.18
C GLY A 474 -32.24 -27.07 -4.25
N GLY A 475 -33.55 -27.18 -4.43
CA GLY A 475 -34.30 -26.38 -5.42
C GLY A 475 -34.11 -24.87 -5.24
N VAL A 476 -34.28 -24.37 -4.01
CA VAL A 476 -34.13 -22.93 -3.68
C VAL A 476 -32.69 -22.46 -3.89
N GLY A 477 -31.71 -23.15 -3.31
CA GLY A 477 -30.30 -22.75 -3.41
C GLY A 477 -29.76 -22.76 -4.84
N LYS A 478 -30.11 -23.77 -5.66
CA LYS A 478 -29.74 -23.79 -7.09
C LYS A 478 -30.38 -22.64 -7.87
N THR A 479 -31.64 -22.34 -7.59
CA THR A 479 -32.37 -21.24 -8.23
C THR A 479 -31.73 -19.90 -7.88
N LEU A 480 -31.36 -19.69 -6.61
CA LEU A 480 -30.65 -18.50 -6.17
C LEU A 480 -29.32 -18.33 -6.92
N LEU A 481 -28.51 -19.39 -7.04
CA LEU A 481 -27.24 -19.34 -7.78
C LEU A 481 -27.45 -18.94 -9.26
N ARG A 482 -28.49 -19.48 -9.90
CA ARG A 482 -28.87 -19.10 -11.28
C ARG A 482 -29.31 -17.64 -11.37
N GLN A 483 -30.09 -17.15 -10.42
CA GLN A 483 -30.53 -15.75 -10.37
C GLN A 483 -29.34 -14.80 -10.18
N ILE A 484 -28.41 -15.12 -9.27
CA ILE A 484 -27.18 -14.34 -9.06
C ILE A 484 -26.36 -14.28 -10.35
N LEU A 485 -26.23 -15.40 -11.07
CA LEU A 485 -25.51 -15.44 -12.34
C LEU A 485 -26.21 -14.57 -13.40
N LYS A 486 -27.53 -14.68 -13.55
CA LYS A 486 -28.34 -13.90 -14.50
C LYS A 486 -28.30 -12.39 -14.23
N GLN A 487 -28.24 -11.98 -12.96
CA GLN A 487 -28.21 -10.56 -12.57
C GLN A 487 -26.81 -9.95 -12.48
N LYS A 488 -25.75 -10.71 -12.80
CA LYS A 488 -24.37 -10.28 -12.60
C LYS A 488 -24.06 -8.92 -13.24
N ASP A 489 -24.45 -8.72 -14.50
CA ASP A 489 -24.14 -7.49 -15.23
C ASP A 489 -24.91 -6.28 -14.69
N PHE A 490 -26.19 -6.47 -14.34
CA PHE A 490 -27.01 -5.45 -13.69
C PHE A 490 -26.41 -5.02 -12.33
N LEU A 491 -25.98 -5.99 -11.52
CA LEU A 491 -25.32 -5.71 -10.24
C LEU A 491 -23.99 -4.99 -10.45
N ASP A 492 -23.20 -5.40 -11.46
CA ASP A 492 -21.93 -4.76 -11.78
C ASP A 492 -22.12 -3.30 -12.22
N GLN A 493 -23.17 -2.97 -12.99
CA GLN A 493 -23.55 -1.59 -13.34
C GLN A 493 -23.91 -0.75 -12.10
N LYS A 494 -24.53 -1.36 -11.08
CA LYS A 494 -24.82 -0.73 -9.78
C LYS A 494 -23.62 -0.72 -8.83
N ASN A 495 -22.43 -1.11 -9.29
CA ASN A 495 -21.23 -1.27 -8.48
C ASN A 495 -21.45 -2.24 -7.30
N ILE A 496 -22.12 -3.37 -7.53
CA ILE A 496 -22.33 -4.43 -6.54
C ILE A 496 -21.69 -5.71 -7.10
N LYS A 497 -20.87 -6.38 -6.29
CA LYS A 497 -20.24 -7.65 -6.67
C LYS A 497 -20.51 -8.70 -5.61
N ILE A 498 -21.18 -9.78 -6.01
CA ILE A 498 -21.40 -10.94 -5.16
C ILE A 498 -20.21 -11.89 -5.34
N LYS A 499 -19.51 -12.21 -4.26
CA LYS A 499 -18.46 -13.22 -4.22
C LYS A 499 -18.98 -14.45 -3.48
N LEU A 500 -19.18 -15.54 -4.21
CA LEU A 500 -19.54 -16.81 -3.61
C LEU A 500 -18.30 -17.43 -2.97
N ARG A 501 -18.25 -17.47 -1.64
CA ARG A 501 -17.09 -17.95 -0.87
C ARG A 501 -17.20 -19.41 -0.52
N MET A 502 -18.42 -19.86 -0.28
CA MET A 502 -18.71 -21.21 0.17
C MET A 502 -20.02 -21.70 -0.42
N ILE A 503 -20.03 -22.97 -0.80
CA ILE A 503 -21.23 -23.75 -1.10
C ILE A 503 -21.18 -25.01 -0.25
N ALA A 504 -22.26 -25.37 0.42
CA ALA A 504 -22.33 -26.58 1.22
C ALA A 504 -23.67 -27.32 1.08
N ASN A 505 -23.64 -28.63 1.27
CA ASN A 505 -24.82 -29.46 1.56
C ASN A 505 -24.54 -30.34 2.79
N SER A 506 -25.46 -31.25 3.12
CA SER A 506 -25.31 -32.15 4.29
C SER A 506 -24.09 -33.08 4.25
N LYS A 507 -23.43 -33.26 3.10
CA LYS A 507 -22.31 -34.21 2.92
C LYS A 507 -20.97 -33.52 2.65
N LYS A 508 -20.98 -32.45 1.86
CA LYS A 508 -19.78 -31.81 1.30
C LYS A 508 -19.83 -30.30 1.41
N LEU A 509 -18.64 -29.71 1.43
CA LEU A 509 -18.42 -28.27 1.39
C LEU A 509 -17.38 -27.94 0.31
N LEU A 510 -17.55 -26.79 -0.34
CA LEU A 510 -16.59 -26.20 -1.26
C LEU A 510 -16.32 -24.77 -0.79
N PHE A 511 -15.06 -24.45 -0.48
CA PHE A 511 -14.63 -23.14 -0.02
C PHE A 511 -13.56 -22.53 -0.95
N SER A 512 -13.52 -21.21 -1.05
CA SER A 512 -12.48 -20.48 -1.79
C SER A 512 -12.13 -19.13 -1.17
N ASP A 513 -10.83 -18.87 -1.03
CA ASP A 513 -10.28 -17.59 -0.57
C ASP A 513 -10.45 -16.42 -1.54
N ARG A 514 -10.94 -16.66 -2.76
CA ARG A 514 -11.21 -15.61 -3.75
C ARG A 514 -12.70 -15.51 -4.03
N SER A 515 -13.21 -16.39 -4.88
CA SER A 515 -14.62 -16.57 -5.24
C SER A 515 -14.74 -17.86 -6.04
N ILE A 516 -15.78 -18.63 -5.76
CA ILE A 516 -16.23 -19.75 -6.58
C ILE A 516 -16.88 -19.16 -7.84
N SER A 517 -16.56 -19.75 -8.99
CA SER A 517 -17.12 -19.33 -10.29
C SER A 517 -18.49 -19.96 -10.47
N LEU A 518 -19.50 -19.12 -10.73
CA LEU A 518 -20.88 -19.55 -10.94
C LEU A 518 -21.11 -20.30 -12.26
N ASN A 519 -20.19 -20.23 -13.22
CA ASN A 519 -20.34 -20.95 -14.49
C ASN A 519 -20.02 -22.44 -14.36
N ASN A 520 -19.21 -22.83 -13.36
CA ASN A 520 -18.71 -24.21 -13.21
C ASN A 520 -18.70 -24.66 -11.75
N TRP A 521 -19.59 -24.12 -10.93
CA TRP A 521 -19.63 -24.44 -9.51
C TRP A 521 -20.06 -25.90 -9.26
N GLU A 522 -20.96 -26.46 -10.08
CA GLU A 522 -21.47 -27.82 -9.90
C GLU A 522 -20.38 -28.88 -10.04
N GLU A 523 -19.54 -28.75 -11.08
CA GLU A 523 -18.41 -29.65 -11.32
C GLU A 523 -17.38 -29.56 -10.20
N LYS A 524 -17.00 -28.34 -9.81
CA LYS A 524 -16.07 -28.09 -8.70
C LYS A 524 -16.61 -28.61 -7.37
N PHE A 525 -17.91 -28.48 -7.13
CA PHE A 525 -18.54 -29.00 -5.93
C PHE A 525 -18.54 -30.52 -5.90
N LYS A 526 -18.81 -31.20 -7.03
CA LYS A 526 -18.69 -32.67 -7.15
C LYS A 526 -17.28 -33.15 -6.85
N GLN A 527 -16.27 -32.44 -7.37
CA GLN A 527 -14.84 -32.73 -7.16
C GLN A 527 -14.35 -32.41 -5.74
N SER A 528 -15.10 -31.63 -4.95
CA SER A 528 -14.69 -31.33 -3.58
C SER A 528 -14.58 -32.60 -2.73
N LYS A 529 -13.48 -32.68 -2.01
CA LYS A 529 -13.17 -33.75 -1.04
C LYS A 529 -13.47 -33.35 0.40
N GLU A 530 -13.75 -32.08 0.66
CA GLU A 530 -14.05 -31.60 2.01
C GLU A 530 -15.44 -32.05 2.46
N LYS A 531 -15.49 -32.76 3.59
CA LYS A 531 -16.73 -33.19 4.23
C LYS A 531 -17.35 -32.01 4.98
N PHE A 532 -18.68 -31.92 4.95
CA PHE A 532 -19.40 -30.94 5.74
C PHE A 532 -19.40 -31.36 7.23
N ASN A 533 -18.96 -30.46 8.10
CA ASN A 533 -19.06 -30.56 9.56
C ASN A 533 -19.28 -29.15 10.13
N PHE A 534 -20.13 -29.03 11.13
CA PHE A 534 -20.40 -27.78 11.85
C PHE A 534 -19.15 -27.15 12.48
N GLU A 535 -18.19 -27.93 12.98
CA GLU A 535 -16.93 -27.38 13.51
C GLU A 535 -16.13 -26.68 12.42
N ILE A 536 -16.03 -27.30 11.25
CA ILE A 536 -15.35 -26.74 10.07
C ILE A 536 -16.08 -25.48 9.59
N LEU A 537 -17.41 -25.53 9.52
CA LEU A 537 -18.24 -24.38 9.16
C LEU A 537 -18.02 -23.21 10.11
N ASN A 538 -18.11 -23.44 11.43
CA ASN A 538 -17.93 -22.39 12.44
C ASN A 538 -16.53 -21.79 12.40
N LYS A 539 -15.49 -22.62 12.21
CA LYS A 539 -14.10 -22.15 12.04
C LYS A 539 -13.96 -21.27 10.79
N LEU A 540 -14.44 -21.74 9.64
CA LEU A 540 -14.40 -21.00 8.38
C LEU A 540 -15.14 -19.66 8.46
N LEU A 541 -16.31 -19.64 9.09
CA LEU A 541 -17.09 -18.42 9.28
C LEU A 541 -16.36 -17.45 10.21
N LYS A 542 -15.83 -17.92 11.34
CA LYS A 542 -15.08 -17.08 12.30
C LYS A 542 -13.87 -16.42 11.65
N ASP A 543 -13.08 -17.18 10.90
CA ASP A 543 -11.86 -16.72 10.23
C ASP A 543 -12.12 -15.77 9.05
N ASN A 544 -13.33 -15.81 8.48
CA ASN A 544 -13.73 -15.01 7.31
C ASN A 544 -14.84 -13.98 7.60
N SER A 545 -15.07 -13.70 8.88
CA SER A 545 -16.06 -12.71 9.31
C SER A 545 -15.65 -11.29 8.89
N ASN A 546 -16.52 -10.62 8.14
CA ASN A 546 -16.37 -9.21 7.81
C ASN A 546 -17.76 -8.56 7.71
N SER A 547 -17.82 -7.22 7.80
CA SER A 547 -19.05 -6.43 7.78
C SER A 547 -19.98 -6.63 6.57
N LYS A 548 -19.51 -7.30 5.51
CA LYS A 548 -20.28 -7.57 4.27
C LYS A 548 -20.39 -9.07 3.95
N SER A 549 -20.28 -9.91 4.97
CA SER A 549 -20.44 -11.36 4.83
C SER A 549 -21.87 -11.77 5.19
N VAL A 550 -22.47 -12.64 4.37
CA VAL A 550 -23.82 -13.16 4.54
C VAL A 550 -23.82 -14.68 4.48
N VAL A 551 -24.46 -15.30 5.46
CA VAL A 551 -24.83 -16.72 5.42
C VAL A 551 -26.23 -16.82 4.83
N ILE A 552 -26.38 -17.66 3.81
CA ILE A 552 -27.67 -17.96 3.21
C ILE A 552 -27.99 -19.43 3.50
N ASP A 553 -29.02 -19.67 4.30
CA ASP A 553 -29.51 -21.01 4.60
C ASP A 553 -30.73 -21.33 3.74
N CYS A 554 -30.55 -22.25 2.79
CA CYS A 554 -31.59 -22.78 1.92
C CYS A 554 -31.93 -24.24 2.27
N THR A 555 -31.76 -24.64 3.53
CA THR A 555 -32.09 -25.98 4.05
C THR A 555 -33.37 -25.97 4.87
N SER A 556 -33.82 -27.16 5.27
CA SER A 556 -34.85 -27.39 6.29
C SER A 556 -34.26 -27.97 7.58
N ASP A 557 -32.96 -27.78 7.81
CA ASP A 557 -32.24 -28.40 8.94
C ASP A 557 -32.49 -27.66 10.26
N ASP A 558 -32.90 -28.38 11.31
CA ASP A 558 -33.21 -27.76 12.62
C ASP A 558 -31.96 -27.31 13.35
N PHE A 559 -30.91 -28.14 13.32
CA PHE A 559 -29.69 -27.86 14.04
C PHE A 559 -28.98 -26.61 13.51
N LEU A 560 -28.91 -26.46 12.18
CA LEU A 560 -28.39 -25.28 11.52
C LEU A 560 -29.20 -24.03 11.86
N SER A 561 -30.54 -24.15 11.90
CA SER A 561 -31.42 -23.03 12.25
C SER A 561 -31.15 -22.49 13.65
N LYS A 562 -30.76 -23.37 14.60
CA LYS A 562 -30.38 -23.01 15.98
C LYS A 562 -29.05 -22.25 16.07
N GLN A 563 -28.21 -22.28 15.03
CA GLN A 563 -26.91 -21.61 15.00
C GLN A 563 -26.95 -20.14 14.54
N TYR A 564 -28.12 -19.59 14.16
CA TYR A 564 -28.18 -18.25 13.58
C TYR A 564 -27.66 -17.15 14.51
N ILE A 565 -27.93 -17.23 15.82
CA ILE A 565 -27.38 -16.31 16.83
C ILE A 565 -25.85 -16.33 16.81
N ASN A 566 -25.24 -17.51 16.68
CA ASN A 566 -23.78 -17.66 16.60
C ASN A 566 -23.21 -17.04 15.32
N PHE A 567 -23.91 -17.20 14.19
CA PHE A 567 -23.50 -16.57 12.93
C PHE A 567 -23.58 -15.04 13.01
N ILE A 568 -24.67 -14.51 13.56
CA ILE A 568 -24.87 -13.06 13.74
C ILE A 568 -23.83 -12.48 14.69
N SER A 569 -23.60 -13.12 15.84
CA SER A 569 -22.57 -12.71 16.83
C SER A 569 -21.15 -12.80 16.26
N SER A 570 -20.93 -13.69 15.29
CA SER A 570 -19.67 -13.77 14.54
C SER A 570 -19.57 -12.74 13.42
N GLY A 571 -20.55 -11.83 13.29
CA GLY A 571 -20.51 -10.70 12.36
C GLY A 571 -21.18 -10.92 11.01
N PHE A 572 -21.95 -11.99 10.81
CA PHE A 572 -22.66 -12.27 9.56
C PHE A 572 -24.06 -11.68 9.52
N HIS A 573 -24.50 -11.29 8.32
CA HIS A 573 -25.93 -11.22 8.02
C HIS A 573 -26.45 -12.63 7.78
N VAL A 574 -27.72 -12.89 8.11
CA VAL A 574 -28.37 -14.19 7.85
C VAL A 574 -29.56 -13.96 6.93
N ILE A 575 -29.61 -14.71 5.84
CA ILE A 575 -30.76 -14.84 4.95
C ILE A 575 -31.19 -16.29 4.99
N THR A 576 -32.48 -16.58 5.12
CA THR A 576 -32.92 -17.97 5.24
C THR A 576 -34.25 -18.23 4.56
N SER A 577 -34.37 -19.40 3.93
CA SER A 577 -35.65 -20.01 3.57
C SER A 577 -36.08 -21.10 4.55
N ASN A 578 -35.30 -21.32 5.62
CA ASN A 578 -35.60 -22.27 6.67
C ASN A 578 -36.63 -21.66 7.63
N LYS A 579 -37.78 -22.31 7.76
CA LYS A 579 -38.89 -21.85 8.60
C LYS A 579 -38.62 -22.08 10.10
N LYS A 580 -37.79 -23.06 10.46
CA LYS A 580 -37.63 -23.57 11.83
C LYS A 580 -37.14 -22.55 12.84
N ALA A 581 -36.28 -21.61 12.45
CA ALA A 581 -35.80 -20.56 13.35
C ALA A 581 -36.93 -19.60 13.79
N ASN A 582 -37.90 -19.33 12.91
CA ASN A 582 -39.01 -18.43 13.20
C ASN A 582 -40.20 -19.10 13.89
N THR A 583 -40.28 -20.43 13.80
CA THR A 583 -41.33 -21.24 14.45
C THR A 583 -40.83 -21.95 15.72
N ASN A 584 -39.61 -21.63 16.19
CA ASN A 584 -39.08 -22.13 17.45
C ASN A 584 -39.74 -21.42 18.65
N SER A 585 -39.22 -21.63 19.86
CA SER A 585 -39.67 -20.92 21.06
C SER A 585 -39.66 -19.40 20.88
N LEU A 586 -40.64 -18.72 21.48
CA LEU A 586 -40.73 -17.26 21.49
C LEU A 586 -39.46 -16.61 22.06
N LYS A 587 -38.81 -17.28 23.01
CA LYS A 587 -37.50 -16.89 23.54
C LYS A 587 -36.44 -16.85 22.43
N TYR A 588 -36.24 -17.95 21.72
CA TYR A 588 -35.24 -18.00 20.63
C TYR A 588 -35.57 -16.99 19.51
N TYR A 589 -36.86 -16.85 19.20
CA TYR A 589 -37.34 -15.83 18.27
C TYR A 589 -36.85 -14.44 18.71
N ASN A 590 -37.11 -14.03 19.96
CA ASN A 590 -36.70 -12.73 20.48
C ASN A 590 -35.18 -12.58 20.59
N ASP A 591 -34.46 -13.64 20.95
CA ASP A 591 -33.01 -13.64 21.07
C ASP A 591 -32.34 -13.32 19.73
N ILE A 592 -32.85 -13.86 18.61
CA ILE A 592 -32.37 -13.50 17.26
C ILE A 592 -32.52 -11.99 17.03
N ARG A 593 -33.69 -11.40 17.27
CA ARG A 593 -33.95 -9.97 16.99
C ARG A 593 -33.07 -9.07 17.84
N THR A 594 -32.93 -9.41 19.12
CA THR A 594 -32.08 -8.69 20.06
C THR A 594 -30.62 -8.73 19.63
N THR A 595 -30.14 -9.90 19.19
CA THR A 595 -28.77 -10.08 18.70
C THR A 595 -28.52 -9.29 17.40
N VAL A 596 -29.50 -9.30 16.48
CA VAL A 596 -29.43 -8.53 15.21
C VAL A 596 -29.26 -7.03 15.48
N LEU A 597 -30.02 -6.47 16.42
CA LEU A 597 -29.92 -5.07 16.82
C LEU A 597 -28.57 -4.77 17.48
N LYS A 598 -28.16 -5.60 18.44
CA LYS A 598 -26.90 -5.44 19.18
C LYS A 598 -25.67 -5.45 18.27
N GLU A 599 -25.62 -6.38 17.31
CA GLU A 599 -24.47 -6.56 16.42
C GLU A 599 -24.56 -5.72 15.12
N ASN A 600 -25.64 -4.93 14.98
CA ASN A 600 -25.95 -4.14 13.79
C ASN A 600 -25.91 -5.00 12.50
N LYS A 601 -26.66 -6.11 12.53
CA LYS A 601 -26.77 -7.07 11.42
C LYS A 601 -28.17 -7.08 10.84
N LYS A 602 -28.41 -8.02 9.92
CA LYS A 602 -29.72 -8.24 9.30
C LYS A 602 -30.05 -9.72 9.35
N PHE A 603 -31.30 -10.02 9.67
CA PHE A 603 -31.91 -11.34 9.57
C PHE A 603 -33.10 -11.23 8.62
N LEU A 604 -33.00 -11.83 7.44
CA LEU A 604 -34.02 -11.75 6.39
C LEU A 604 -34.59 -13.14 6.10
N TYR A 605 -35.91 -13.25 6.08
CA TYR A 605 -36.64 -14.51 5.99
C TYR A 605 -37.90 -14.40 5.13
N GLU A 606 -37.89 -13.48 4.16
CA GLU A 606 -39.02 -13.17 3.28
C GLU A 606 -39.62 -14.43 2.64
N THR A 607 -38.75 -15.36 2.23
CA THR A 607 -39.12 -16.60 1.56
C THR A 607 -39.91 -17.59 2.42
N ASN A 608 -40.04 -17.34 3.73
CA ASN A 608 -40.79 -18.23 4.63
C ASN A 608 -42.30 -18.03 4.51
N VAL A 609 -42.78 -16.91 3.95
CA VAL A 609 -44.19 -16.53 3.88
C VAL A 609 -44.57 -16.14 2.45
N GLY A 610 -45.82 -16.40 2.05
CA GLY A 610 -46.38 -15.92 0.79
C GLY A 610 -45.64 -16.39 -0.46
N ALA A 611 -45.07 -17.60 -0.44
CA ALA A 611 -44.26 -18.17 -1.54
C ALA A 611 -43.10 -17.25 -2.00
N GLY A 612 -42.57 -16.42 -1.09
CA GLY A 612 -41.50 -15.47 -1.38
C GLY A 612 -41.95 -14.15 -2.01
N LEU A 613 -43.26 -13.88 -2.04
CA LEU A 613 -43.77 -12.53 -2.23
C LEU A 613 -43.29 -11.61 -1.09
N PRO A 614 -43.09 -10.31 -1.33
CA PRO A 614 -42.52 -9.37 -0.37
C PRO A 614 -43.53 -8.95 0.73
N VAL A 615 -44.24 -9.91 1.33
CA VAL A 615 -45.28 -9.69 2.35
C VAL A 615 -44.67 -9.19 3.67
N ILE A 616 -43.61 -9.85 4.16
CA ILE A 616 -42.99 -9.54 5.45
C ILE A 616 -42.31 -8.19 5.41
N ASN A 617 -41.50 -7.92 4.38
CA ASN A 617 -40.83 -6.62 4.23
C ASN A 617 -41.85 -5.49 4.06
N THR A 618 -42.94 -5.71 3.34
CA THR A 618 -44.01 -4.70 3.20
C THR A 618 -44.65 -4.41 4.56
N LEU A 619 -45.04 -5.44 5.29
CA LEU A 619 -45.65 -5.30 6.61
C LEU A 619 -44.70 -4.63 7.63
N GLN A 620 -43.42 -5.01 7.62
CA GLN A 620 -42.41 -4.37 8.47
C GLN A 620 -42.22 -2.89 8.14
N ASN A 621 -42.29 -2.50 6.86
CA ASN A 621 -42.22 -1.09 6.49
C ASN A 621 -43.41 -0.30 7.04
N LEU A 622 -44.62 -0.86 6.97
CA LEU A 622 -45.83 -0.26 7.56
C LEU A 622 -45.69 -0.07 9.08
N PHE A 623 -45.18 -1.09 9.79
CA PHE A 623 -44.90 -0.95 11.23
C PHE A 623 -43.86 0.12 11.54
N ASN A 624 -42.80 0.20 10.74
CA ASN A 624 -41.77 1.22 10.90
C ASN A 624 -42.30 2.63 10.62
N THR A 625 -43.38 2.76 9.85
CA THR A 625 -44.08 4.04 9.60
C THR A 625 -45.20 4.33 10.61
N GLY A 626 -45.45 3.44 11.57
CA GLY A 626 -46.37 3.66 12.69
C GLY A 626 -47.72 2.92 12.57
N ASP A 627 -47.94 2.16 11.51
CA ASP A 627 -49.16 1.36 11.35
C ASP A 627 -49.22 0.22 12.36
N ARG A 628 -50.43 -0.27 12.66
CA ARG A 628 -50.68 -1.39 13.56
C ARG A 628 -51.56 -2.43 12.87
N ILE A 629 -51.29 -3.72 13.13
CA ILE A 629 -52.23 -4.78 12.72
C ILE A 629 -53.49 -4.67 13.57
N ILE A 630 -54.64 -4.54 12.91
CA ILE A 630 -55.97 -4.58 13.53
C ILE A 630 -56.50 -6.01 13.53
N SER A 631 -56.42 -6.71 12.39
CA SER A 631 -56.81 -8.11 12.27
C SER A 631 -56.07 -8.80 11.12
N PHE A 632 -55.98 -10.13 11.17
CA PHE A 632 -55.41 -10.97 10.13
C PHE A 632 -56.44 -12.03 9.73
N LYS A 633 -56.76 -12.14 8.45
CA LYS A 633 -57.69 -13.15 7.89
C LYS A 633 -57.04 -13.79 6.66
N GLY A 634 -57.03 -15.11 6.59
CA GLY A 634 -56.52 -15.84 5.43
C GLY A 634 -56.39 -17.34 5.66
N ILE A 635 -56.28 -18.09 4.56
CA ILE A 635 -55.97 -19.53 4.58
C ILE A 635 -54.45 -19.67 4.56
N LEU A 636 -53.89 -20.26 5.62
CA LEU A 636 -52.45 -20.25 5.89
C LEU A 636 -51.67 -21.46 5.35
N SER A 637 -52.34 -22.43 4.72
CA SER A 637 -51.71 -23.61 4.14
C SER A 637 -52.06 -23.74 2.66
N GLY A 638 -51.06 -23.54 1.80
CA GLY A 638 -51.19 -23.75 0.36
C GLY A 638 -51.42 -25.22 0.03
N SER A 639 -50.75 -26.14 0.76
CA SER A 639 -50.94 -27.58 0.65
C SER A 639 -52.38 -27.99 0.95
N LEU A 640 -52.93 -27.54 2.09
CA LEU A 640 -54.32 -27.83 2.46
C LEU A 640 -55.30 -27.14 1.52
N SER A 641 -55.04 -25.91 1.09
CA SER A 641 -55.90 -25.22 0.13
C SER A 641 -56.00 -25.97 -1.20
N PHE A 642 -54.87 -26.48 -1.71
CA PHE A 642 -54.86 -27.31 -2.92
C PHE A 642 -55.57 -28.64 -2.69
N ILE A 643 -55.26 -29.32 -1.59
CA ILE A 643 -55.85 -30.61 -1.25
C ILE A 643 -57.37 -30.49 -1.08
N PHE A 644 -57.85 -29.50 -0.32
CA PHE A 644 -59.29 -29.26 -0.14
C PHE A 644 -59.98 -28.88 -1.45
N GLY A 645 -59.35 -28.07 -2.31
CA GLY A 645 -59.89 -27.80 -3.64
C GLY A 645 -60.04 -29.07 -4.48
N LYS A 646 -59.04 -29.97 -4.44
CA LYS A 646 -59.13 -31.27 -5.14
C LYS A 646 -60.13 -32.24 -4.53
N LEU A 647 -60.33 -32.19 -3.21
CA LEU A 647 -61.37 -32.94 -2.52
C LEU A 647 -62.77 -32.46 -2.95
N GLU A 648 -62.98 -31.15 -3.09
CA GLU A 648 -64.24 -30.58 -3.62
C GLU A 648 -64.50 -30.99 -5.08
N GLU A 649 -63.45 -31.15 -5.87
CA GLU A 649 -63.51 -31.70 -7.24
C GLU A 649 -63.76 -33.23 -7.28
N GLY A 650 -63.90 -33.89 -6.12
CA GLY A 650 -64.24 -35.32 -6.01
C GLY A 650 -63.05 -36.28 -5.91
N MET A 651 -61.82 -35.77 -5.78
CA MET A 651 -60.62 -36.58 -5.62
C MET A 651 -60.52 -37.13 -4.19
N SER A 652 -59.94 -38.32 -3.98
CA SER A 652 -59.69 -38.80 -2.60
C SER A 652 -58.55 -38.04 -1.92
N LEU A 653 -58.54 -38.00 -0.58
CA LEU A 653 -57.46 -37.37 0.20
C LEU A 653 -56.07 -37.93 -0.15
N SER A 654 -56.00 -39.24 -0.45
CA SER A 654 -54.73 -39.89 -0.78
C SER A 654 -54.20 -39.45 -2.16
N GLU A 655 -55.09 -39.27 -3.12
CA GLU A 655 -54.77 -38.88 -4.50
C GLU A 655 -54.38 -37.40 -4.54
N SER A 656 -55.18 -36.54 -3.92
CA SER A 656 -54.89 -35.10 -3.84
C SER A 656 -53.60 -34.82 -3.08
N THR A 657 -53.29 -35.56 -2.01
CA THR A 657 -52.01 -35.44 -1.29
C THR A 657 -50.83 -35.90 -2.15
N LYS A 658 -50.96 -37.00 -2.91
CA LYS A 658 -49.91 -37.47 -3.82
C LYS A 658 -49.66 -36.49 -4.96
N GLU A 659 -50.72 -35.89 -5.50
CA GLU A 659 -50.63 -34.89 -6.55
C GLU A 659 -49.99 -33.60 -6.02
N ALA A 660 -50.42 -33.11 -4.86
CA ALA A 660 -49.82 -31.96 -4.18
C ALA A 660 -48.31 -32.16 -3.96
N LYS A 661 -47.91 -33.36 -3.52
CA LYS A 661 -46.50 -33.75 -3.37
C LYS A 661 -45.75 -33.74 -4.70
N LYS A 662 -46.35 -34.28 -5.76
CA LYS A 662 -45.74 -34.35 -7.09
C LYS A 662 -45.52 -32.96 -7.70
N LEU A 663 -46.48 -32.05 -7.50
CA LEU A 663 -46.41 -30.65 -7.93
C LEU A 663 -45.49 -29.80 -7.03
N GLY A 664 -45.03 -30.36 -5.90
CA GLY A 664 -44.15 -29.68 -4.95
C GLY A 664 -44.87 -28.66 -4.07
N PHE A 665 -46.19 -28.79 -3.91
CA PHE A 665 -46.96 -27.98 -2.96
C PHE A 665 -46.70 -28.39 -1.51
N THR A 666 -46.43 -29.68 -1.26
CA THR A 666 -46.04 -30.19 0.07
C THR A 666 -44.52 -30.25 0.24
N GLU A 667 -44.07 -30.27 1.48
CA GLU A 667 -42.72 -30.70 1.88
C GLU A 667 -42.47 -32.16 1.45
N PRO A 668 -41.19 -32.63 1.42
CA PRO A 668 -40.86 -34.00 1.00
C PRO A 668 -41.59 -35.09 1.80
N ASN A 669 -41.92 -34.79 3.05
CA ASN A 669 -42.84 -35.55 3.88
C ASN A 669 -44.15 -34.75 4.03
N PRO A 670 -45.24 -35.11 3.33
CA PRO A 670 -46.51 -34.39 3.40
C PRO A 670 -47.12 -34.30 4.81
N PHE A 671 -46.74 -35.20 5.72
CA PHE A 671 -47.18 -35.14 7.11
C PHE A 671 -46.83 -33.78 7.74
N ASP A 672 -45.66 -33.21 7.43
CA ASP A 672 -45.19 -31.97 8.03
C ASP A 672 -46.07 -30.74 7.67
N ASP A 673 -46.90 -30.84 6.62
CA ASP A 673 -47.86 -29.79 6.23
C ASP A 673 -49.30 -30.09 6.65
N LEU A 674 -49.60 -31.35 6.98
CA LEU A 674 -50.94 -31.86 7.29
C LEU A 674 -51.17 -32.08 8.79
N SER A 675 -50.09 -32.18 9.59
CA SER A 675 -50.10 -32.22 11.05
C SER A 675 -50.07 -30.82 11.64
#